data_AF-A0A662X4V2-F1
#
_entry.id   AF-A0A662X4V2-F1
#
_cell.length_a   1.000
_cell.length_b   1.000
_cell.length_c   1.000
_cell.angle_alpha   90.00
_cell.angle_beta   90.00
_cell.angle_gamma   90.00
#
_symmetry.space_group_name_H-M   'P 1'
#
loop_
_entity.id
_entity.type
_entity.pdbx_description
1 polymer ?
#
loop_
_entity_poly.entity_id
_entity_poly.type
_entity_poly.pdbx_seq_one_letter_code
_entity_poly.pdbx_strand_id
1 'polypeptide(L)'
;MDDPHEVTSAHFVPFDRLSYQSQANPAAIFKALHPSISPSSKLQASVLPAQFLCPCVPLPRLSLCLTMASSPEKKQKTTTAASASSLLRFYRTPAFTAHANRTLLAFLRAQVGPDSGLQVEELQTEYCFYVETKADAGALSAADQETLHWLLSETFEPQQTRPDESFLTSKQDAAEWLVEVGPRMNFSTAWSSNAVAICQACGISAIKRIERATRYLVRYSATKPDVVETLKGALLRRECDRMTQQVYEKPLLSFWHGKTVQPVRKVPIMERGLDALKEINEEIGLGFDDWDLQYYLTLFKEKLRRDPTDVECFDMGQSNSEHSRHWFFGGKIVVDGQEMPQTLFQMVKDTLTETAKQNSVIAFHDNSSVIKGANIVTLGPVSPGEPSAVQERSLESHLLLTAETHNFPSGVAPFPGAETGTGGRIRDVQATGRGANVVAGVSAYCVGNLNLEGYKLPWEDEKLEYPSNLAHPRDILVQASNGASDYGNKFGEPVVTGFARSFGMVLPTGERREFIKPIMFSAGLGQLDGRHCAKGDPEIKMWVVKVGGPCYRIGMGGGAASSRIQDAKTAELDFNAVQRGDAEMECKLNKVIRACCDLGEQNPIVSIHDQGAGGNGNVLKEIVEVPHSKPGDANRGGARYEVRSILVGDDTLSVLEIWGAEYQENDALLLRPEHVELFHKICTRENCPYALLGQVTGDGHVVLHDSKDDSTPF
;
A
#
# COMPACT_ATOMS: atom_id res chain seq x y z
N MET A 1 -16.61 38.03 47.19
CA MET A 1 -15.56 39.04 47.26
C MET A 1 -14.27 38.31 47.56
N ASP A 2 -13.43 38.30 46.54
CA ASP A 2 -11.96 38.25 46.51
C ASP A 2 -11.21 36.97 46.92
N ASP A 3 -10.68 36.31 45.87
CA ASP A 3 -9.40 35.58 45.78
C ASP A 3 -8.25 36.62 45.65
N PRO A 4 -6.93 36.36 45.89
CA PRO A 4 -6.15 35.36 45.16
C PRO A 4 -5.03 34.59 45.91
N HIS A 5 -4.88 33.32 45.53
CA HIS A 5 -3.65 32.62 45.11
C HIS A 5 -2.29 32.82 45.82
N GLU A 6 -1.75 31.70 46.32
CA GLU A 6 -0.31 31.40 46.34
C GLU A 6 -0.10 29.98 45.81
N VAL A 7 0.54 29.86 44.64
CA VAL A 7 0.87 28.58 43.97
C VAL A 7 2.33 28.25 44.27
N THR A 8 2.57 27.22 45.07
CA THR A 8 3.90 26.68 45.34
C THR A 8 4.36 25.73 44.24
N SER A 9 5.56 26.01 43.73
CA SER A 9 6.35 25.24 42.77
C SER A 9 6.56 23.78 43.18
N ALA A 10 6.19 22.83 42.31
CA ALA A 10 6.58 21.43 42.43
C ALA A 10 7.94 21.20 41.73
N HIS A 11 8.90 20.71 42.50
CA HIS A 11 10.23 20.32 42.05
C HIS A 11 10.19 19.13 41.09
N PHE A 12 10.85 19.27 39.93
CA PHE A 12 11.22 18.16 39.06
C PHE A 12 12.32 17.32 39.72
N VAL A 13 12.07 16.03 39.92
CA VAL A 13 13.06 15.03 40.35
C VAL A 13 13.59 14.34 39.08
N PRO A 14 14.91 14.32 38.83
CA PRO A 14 15.47 13.61 37.68
C PRO A 14 15.43 12.09 37.91
N PHE A 15 15.03 11.35 36.88
CA PHE A 15 15.06 9.89 36.84
C PHE A 15 16.51 9.39 36.75
N ASP A 16 17.02 8.84 37.84
CA ASP A 16 18.30 8.13 37.87
C ASP A 16 18.19 6.72 37.29
N ARG A 17 19.25 6.34 36.56
CA ARG A 17 19.45 5.05 35.87
C ARG A 17 19.29 3.86 36.84
N LEU A 18 18.25 3.05 36.64
CA LEU A 18 18.18 1.69 37.18
C LEU A 18 18.75 0.70 36.16
N SER A 19 19.90 0.13 36.51
CA SER A 19 20.52 -1.00 35.84
C SER A 19 19.68 -2.26 36.05
N TYR A 20 18.98 -2.71 35.00
CA TYR A 20 18.38 -4.05 34.96
C TYR A 20 19.42 -5.05 34.42
N GLN A 21 20.08 -5.77 35.33
CA GLN A 21 20.67 -7.07 35.01
C GLN A 21 19.65 -8.14 35.38
N SER A 22 18.99 -8.75 34.40
CA SER A 22 18.29 -10.03 34.60
C SER A 22 18.80 -11.04 33.57
N GLN A 23 19.72 -11.92 33.99
CA GLN A 23 19.99 -13.16 33.28
C GLN A 23 18.85 -14.14 33.60
N ALA A 24 17.84 -14.22 32.74
CA ALA A 24 16.87 -15.30 32.79
C ALA A 24 17.34 -16.44 31.88
N ASN A 25 17.57 -17.62 32.47
CA ASN A 25 17.95 -18.84 31.76
C ASN A 25 16.74 -19.39 30.96
N PRO A 26 16.79 -19.45 29.62
CA PRO A 26 15.66 -19.90 28.79
C PRO A 26 15.17 -21.32 29.12
N ALA A 27 16.05 -22.18 29.65
CA ALA A 27 15.70 -23.54 30.06
C ALA A 27 14.74 -23.60 31.26
N ALA A 28 14.73 -22.56 32.11
CA ALA A 28 13.84 -22.50 33.27
C ALA A 28 12.40 -22.11 32.87
N ILE A 29 12.25 -21.26 31.84
CA ILE A 29 10.94 -20.83 31.32
C ILE A 29 10.24 -21.98 30.58
N PHE A 30 10.98 -22.76 29.80
CA PHE A 30 10.43 -23.91 29.07
C PHE A 30 9.86 -25.00 30.01
N LYS A 31 10.49 -25.19 31.17
CA LYS A 31 10.07 -26.19 32.17
C LYS A 31 8.81 -25.78 32.95
N ALA A 32 8.54 -24.48 33.06
CA ALA A 32 7.33 -23.95 33.69
C ALA A 32 6.09 -24.11 32.78
N LEU A 33 6.28 -24.10 31.47
CA LEU A 33 5.18 -24.21 30.49
C LEU A 33 4.81 -25.66 30.16
N HIS A 34 5.72 -26.63 30.34
CA HIS A 34 5.48 -28.04 29.98
C HIS A 34 6.03 -29.01 31.05
N PRO A 35 5.30 -29.23 32.17
CA PRO A 35 5.80 -30.01 33.31
C PRO A 35 5.96 -31.53 33.04
N SER A 36 5.43 -32.05 31.93
CA SER A 36 5.37 -33.48 31.63
C SER A 36 6.46 -34.01 30.68
N ILE A 37 7.41 -33.18 30.24
CA ILE A 37 8.44 -33.59 29.28
C ILE A 37 9.80 -33.65 30.00
N SER A 38 10.31 -34.88 30.21
CA SER A 38 11.65 -35.12 30.76
C SER A 38 12.70 -35.15 29.64
N PRO A 39 13.88 -34.50 29.79
CA PRO A 39 14.90 -34.45 28.75
C PRO A 39 15.83 -35.67 28.85
N SER A 40 15.34 -36.85 28.45
CA SER A 40 16.21 -37.99 28.14
C SER A 40 15.53 -39.01 27.24
N SER A 41 15.47 -38.73 25.94
CA SER A 41 15.29 -39.78 24.94
C SER A 41 15.91 -39.34 23.62
N LYS A 42 16.97 -40.04 23.21
CA LYS A 42 17.53 -39.99 21.87
C LYS A 42 16.42 -40.34 20.88
N LEU A 43 15.98 -39.38 20.06
CA LEU A 43 15.17 -39.67 18.88
C LEU A 43 16.10 -40.13 17.76
N GLN A 44 16.12 -41.45 17.52
CA GLN A 44 16.56 -42.02 16.26
C GLN A 44 15.48 -41.70 15.21
N ALA A 45 15.83 -40.89 14.22
CA ALA A 45 15.00 -40.70 13.03
C ALA A 45 15.14 -41.95 12.14
N SER A 46 14.09 -42.78 12.09
CA SER A 46 13.93 -43.80 11.07
C SER A 46 13.50 -43.14 9.76
N VAL A 47 14.40 -43.14 8.78
CA VAL A 47 14.14 -42.72 7.40
C VAL A 47 13.36 -43.82 6.69
N LEU A 48 12.15 -43.50 6.21
CA LEU A 48 11.43 -44.26 5.18
C LEU A 48 11.56 -43.48 3.86
N PRO A 49 12.00 -44.10 2.75
CA PRO A 49 12.20 -43.39 1.49
C PRO A 49 10.89 -43.30 0.71
N ALA A 50 10.41 -42.07 0.46
CA ALA A 50 9.40 -41.82 -0.55
C ALA A 50 10.12 -41.51 -1.89
N GLN A 51 10.26 -42.54 -2.72
CA GLN A 51 10.60 -42.38 -4.13
C GLN A 51 9.34 -41.95 -4.89
N PHE A 52 9.26 -40.69 -5.28
CA PHE A 52 8.48 -40.25 -6.45
C PHE A 52 9.39 -39.41 -7.33
N LEU A 53 10.07 -40.09 -8.25
CA LEU A 53 10.76 -39.48 -9.37
C LEU A 53 9.71 -39.01 -10.39
N CYS A 54 9.55 -37.70 -10.52
CA CYS A 54 8.85 -37.09 -11.65
C CYS A 54 9.87 -36.90 -12.80
N PRO A 55 9.61 -37.39 -14.03
CA PRO A 55 10.57 -37.25 -15.12
C PRO A 55 10.59 -35.81 -15.64
N CYS A 56 11.79 -35.23 -15.70
CA CYS A 56 12.09 -33.94 -16.32
C CYS A 56 11.52 -33.85 -17.74
N VAL A 57 10.65 -32.86 -17.97
CA VAL A 57 10.24 -32.42 -19.30
C VAL A 57 11.33 -31.47 -19.84
N PRO A 58 11.81 -31.62 -21.08
CA PRO A 58 12.86 -30.78 -21.62
C PRO A 58 12.37 -29.36 -21.90
N LEU A 59 13.10 -28.37 -21.39
CA LEU A 59 12.96 -26.94 -21.70
C LEU A 59 13.06 -26.72 -23.23
N PRO A 60 12.11 -26.03 -23.87
CA PRO A 60 12.31 -25.56 -25.24
C PRO A 60 13.35 -24.43 -25.22
N ARG A 61 14.38 -24.56 -26.06
CA ARG A 61 15.30 -23.46 -26.41
C ARG A 61 14.48 -22.32 -27.02
N LEU A 62 14.29 -21.24 -26.29
CA LEU A 62 13.79 -19.98 -26.81
C LEU A 62 14.98 -19.10 -27.20
N SER A 63 15.06 -18.83 -28.50
CA SER A 63 15.99 -17.89 -29.13
C SER A 63 15.77 -16.48 -28.57
N LEU A 64 16.85 -15.80 -28.15
CA LEU A 64 16.84 -14.35 -27.99
C LEU A 64 16.38 -13.72 -29.30
N CYS A 65 15.20 -13.10 -29.31
CA CYS A 65 14.76 -12.25 -30.39
C CYS A 65 14.86 -10.80 -29.92
N LEU A 66 15.99 -10.16 -30.21
CA LEU A 66 16.11 -8.71 -30.24
C LEU A 66 15.28 -8.20 -31.41
N THR A 67 14.02 -7.83 -31.18
CA THR A 67 13.24 -7.09 -32.16
C THR A 67 13.53 -5.60 -32.03
N MET A 68 14.47 -5.12 -32.85
CA MET A 68 14.49 -3.72 -33.29
C MET A 68 13.20 -3.46 -34.09
N ALA A 69 12.35 -2.57 -33.58
CA ALA A 69 11.12 -2.18 -34.26
C ALA A 69 11.46 -1.27 -35.45
N SER A 70 11.37 -1.81 -36.67
CA SER A 70 11.16 -1.02 -37.88
C SER A 70 9.66 -0.85 -38.11
N SER A 71 9.20 0.41 -38.22
CA SER A 71 7.84 0.84 -38.55
C SER A 71 7.15 0.01 -39.64
N PRO A 72 5.87 -0.36 -39.45
CA PRO A 72 4.95 -0.56 -40.55
C PRO A 72 3.81 0.48 -40.56
N GLU A 73 3.44 0.85 -41.78
CA GLU A 73 2.49 1.91 -42.12
C GLU A 73 1.08 1.75 -41.52
N LYS A 74 0.51 2.92 -41.23
CA LYS A 74 -0.85 3.21 -40.77
C LYS A 74 -1.94 2.40 -41.49
N LYS A 75 -2.76 1.69 -40.71
CA LYS A 75 -4.20 1.56 -40.96
C LYS A 75 -4.97 1.84 -39.67
N GLN A 76 -5.54 3.04 -39.59
CA GLN A 76 -6.55 3.41 -38.59
C GLN A 76 -7.72 2.43 -38.67
N LYS A 77 -7.86 1.59 -37.64
CA LYS A 77 -9.12 0.94 -37.30
C LYS A 77 -9.70 1.67 -36.10
N THR A 78 -10.76 2.43 -36.35
CA THR A 78 -11.70 2.91 -35.34
C THR A 78 -12.28 1.71 -34.60
N THR A 79 -11.86 1.48 -33.35
CA THR A 79 -12.42 0.47 -32.45
C THR A 79 -13.56 1.07 -31.63
N THR A 80 -14.74 1.12 -32.24
CA THR A 80 -16.01 1.06 -31.51
C THR A 80 -16.47 -0.40 -31.49
N ALA A 81 -16.15 -1.13 -30.42
CA ALA A 81 -16.85 -2.34 -30.03
C ALA A 81 -16.50 -2.70 -28.57
N ALA A 82 -17.46 -2.50 -27.66
CA ALA A 82 -17.48 -3.20 -26.39
C ALA A 82 -17.55 -4.71 -26.69
N SER A 83 -16.43 -5.41 -26.50
CA SER A 83 -16.42 -6.86 -26.43
C SER A 83 -17.26 -7.26 -25.23
N ALA A 84 -18.34 -8.01 -25.47
CA ALA A 84 -19.17 -8.58 -24.41
C ALA A 84 -18.35 -9.63 -23.65
N SER A 85 -17.62 -9.19 -22.62
CA SER A 85 -17.01 -10.06 -21.62
C SER A 85 -18.15 -10.81 -20.92
N SER A 86 -18.14 -12.15 -20.98
CA SER A 86 -19.06 -13.00 -20.21
C SER A 86 -18.30 -13.52 -19.00
N LEU A 87 -18.69 -13.10 -17.80
CA LEU A 87 -18.09 -13.60 -16.56
C LEU A 87 -18.58 -15.02 -16.26
N LEU A 88 -17.64 -15.94 -16.00
CA LEU A 88 -17.96 -17.22 -15.39
C LEU A 88 -18.26 -17.01 -13.90
N ARG A 89 -19.18 -17.78 -13.35
CA ARG A 89 -19.59 -17.66 -11.94
C ARG A 89 -19.44 -18.98 -11.21
N PHE A 90 -18.84 -18.91 -10.04
CA PHE A 90 -18.79 -20.02 -9.08
C PHE A 90 -19.40 -19.56 -7.76
N TYR A 91 -20.12 -20.44 -7.09
CA TYR A 91 -20.74 -20.15 -5.81
C TYR A 91 -20.16 -21.08 -4.75
N ARG A 92 -19.97 -20.56 -3.53
CA ARG A 92 -19.54 -21.37 -2.37
C ARG A 92 -20.38 -21.04 -1.13
N THR A 93 -20.92 -22.05 -0.45
CA THR A 93 -21.77 -21.88 0.74
C THR A 93 -21.27 -22.69 1.94
N PRO A 94 -21.33 -22.16 3.19
CA PRO A 94 -21.63 -20.79 3.53
C PRO A 94 -20.43 -19.85 3.30
N ALA A 95 -20.69 -18.55 3.09
CA ALA A 95 -19.61 -17.55 3.05
C ALA A 95 -18.84 -17.47 4.38
N PHE A 96 -19.56 -17.55 5.50
CA PHE A 96 -18.98 -17.44 6.83
C PHE A 96 -19.10 -18.73 7.63
N THR A 97 -18.25 -18.86 8.64
CA THR A 97 -18.37 -19.93 9.63
C THR A 97 -19.74 -19.88 10.32
N ALA A 98 -20.20 -21.03 10.82
CA ALA A 98 -21.48 -21.11 11.53
C ALA A 98 -21.56 -20.14 12.73
N HIS A 99 -20.44 -19.87 13.40
CA HIS A 99 -20.38 -18.89 14.49
C HIS A 99 -20.55 -17.45 13.97
N ALA A 100 -19.79 -17.04 12.95
CA ALA A 100 -19.89 -15.71 12.36
C ALA A 100 -21.30 -15.42 11.82
N ASN A 101 -21.92 -16.41 11.15
CA ASN A 101 -23.31 -16.30 10.70
C ASN A 101 -24.32 -16.11 11.85
N ARG A 102 -24.17 -16.86 12.95
CA ARG A 102 -25.01 -16.67 14.14
C ARG A 102 -24.81 -15.29 14.77
N THR A 103 -23.58 -14.80 14.84
CA THR A 103 -23.26 -13.48 15.38
C THR A 103 -23.85 -12.36 14.52
N LEU A 104 -23.78 -12.48 13.19
CA LEU A 104 -24.39 -11.53 12.28
C LEU A 104 -25.93 -11.57 12.38
N LEU A 105 -26.53 -12.75 12.42
CA LEU A 105 -27.98 -12.89 12.64
C LEU A 105 -28.44 -12.29 13.97
N ALA A 106 -27.69 -12.52 15.06
CA ALA A 106 -27.98 -11.94 16.36
C ALA A 106 -27.87 -10.41 16.35
N PHE A 107 -26.86 -9.87 15.67
CA PHE A 107 -26.73 -8.44 15.45
C PHE A 107 -27.93 -7.87 14.71
N LEU A 108 -28.32 -8.47 13.58
CA LEU A 108 -29.48 -7.99 12.81
C LEU A 108 -30.76 -8.00 13.64
N ARG A 109 -30.98 -9.04 14.45
CA ARG A 109 -32.11 -9.11 15.39
C ARG A 109 -32.05 -8.01 16.47
N ALA A 110 -30.87 -7.64 16.95
CA ALA A 110 -30.73 -6.57 17.93
C ALA A 110 -31.04 -5.18 17.35
N GLN A 111 -30.82 -4.98 16.04
CA GLN A 111 -31.09 -3.70 15.36
C GLN A 111 -32.59 -3.46 15.11
N VAL A 112 -33.40 -4.53 15.12
CA VAL A 112 -34.85 -4.48 14.95
C VAL A 112 -35.50 -5.02 16.21
N GLY A 113 -35.80 -4.12 17.16
CA GLY A 113 -36.30 -4.48 18.49
C GLY A 113 -37.59 -5.32 18.46
N PRO A 114 -37.93 -6.02 19.55
CA PRO A 114 -39.07 -6.96 19.58
C PRO A 114 -40.42 -6.32 19.25
N ASP A 115 -40.59 -5.03 19.52
CA ASP A 115 -41.83 -4.27 19.24
C ASP A 115 -41.81 -3.56 17.87
N SER A 116 -40.75 -3.74 17.07
CA SER A 116 -40.62 -3.08 15.76
C SER A 116 -41.65 -3.58 14.74
N GLY A 117 -42.27 -4.73 15.00
CA GLY A 117 -43.14 -5.40 14.04
C GLY A 117 -42.37 -6.07 12.90
N LEU A 118 -41.04 -6.21 13.02
CA LEU A 118 -40.18 -6.99 12.14
C LEU A 118 -39.42 -8.05 12.94
N GLN A 119 -39.41 -9.29 12.44
CA GLN A 119 -38.63 -10.39 13.01
C GLN A 119 -37.73 -11.01 11.96
N VAL A 120 -36.41 -11.01 12.21
CA VAL A 120 -35.43 -11.69 11.35
C VAL A 120 -35.39 -13.17 11.71
N GLU A 121 -35.82 -14.01 10.78
CA GLU A 121 -36.00 -15.45 10.98
C GLU A 121 -34.72 -16.22 10.66
N GLU A 122 -34.11 -15.93 9.51
CA GLU A 122 -32.96 -16.67 8.99
C GLU A 122 -31.99 -15.75 8.25
N LEU A 123 -30.71 -16.12 8.29
CA LEU A 123 -29.65 -15.57 7.46
C LEU A 123 -28.89 -16.72 6.80
N GLN A 124 -28.83 -16.70 5.47
CA GLN A 124 -27.99 -17.58 4.68
C GLN A 124 -26.98 -16.73 3.89
N THR A 125 -25.77 -17.25 3.71
CA THR A 125 -24.68 -16.50 3.07
C THR A 125 -23.92 -17.39 2.10
N GLU A 126 -23.51 -16.87 0.96
CA GLU A 126 -22.61 -17.57 0.03
C GLU A 126 -21.60 -16.59 -0.58
N TYR A 127 -20.45 -17.10 -1.03
CA TYR A 127 -19.59 -16.36 -1.92
C TYR A 127 -20.04 -16.54 -3.36
N CYS A 128 -19.91 -15.49 -4.17
CA CYS A 128 -19.94 -15.55 -5.63
C CYS A 128 -18.57 -15.11 -6.16
N PHE A 129 -17.92 -16.00 -6.90
CA PHE A 129 -16.67 -15.71 -7.61
C PHE A 129 -17.00 -15.34 -9.05
N TYR A 130 -16.60 -14.15 -9.47
CA TYR A 130 -16.66 -13.70 -10.85
C TYR A 130 -15.31 -13.90 -11.49
N VAL A 131 -15.26 -14.67 -12.58
CA VAL A 131 -14.03 -15.00 -13.29
C VAL A 131 -14.10 -14.41 -14.70
N GLU A 132 -13.21 -13.48 -15.00
CA GLU A 132 -13.01 -12.90 -16.32
C GLU A 132 -11.85 -13.60 -17.04
N THR A 133 -12.09 -14.04 -18.27
CA THR A 133 -11.05 -14.59 -19.15
C THR A 133 -10.50 -13.52 -20.08
N LYS A 134 -9.26 -13.73 -20.56
CA LYS A 134 -8.66 -12.85 -21.59
C LYS A 134 -9.44 -12.96 -22.89
N ALA A 135 -9.54 -11.84 -23.63
CA ALA A 135 -10.35 -11.75 -24.84
C ALA A 135 -9.91 -12.71 -25.97
N ASP A 136 -8.64 -13.11 -25.98
CA ASP A 136 -8.02 -14.00 -26.94
C ASP A 136 -7.96 -15.48 -26.50
N ALA A 137 -8.29 -15.78 -25.24
CA ALA A 137 -8.08 -17.11 -24.66
C ALA A 137 -9.15 -18.16 -25.05
N GLY A 138 -10.22 -17.77 -25.74
CA GLY A 138 -11.34 -18.67 -26.03
C GLY A 138 -12.05 -19.20 -24.77
N ALA A 139 -12.78 -20.29 -24.90
CA ALA A 139 -13.40 -20.96 -23.74
C ALA A 139 -12.36 -21.80 -22.97
N LEU A 140 -12.46 -21.82 -21.64
CA LEU A 140 -11.60 -22.67 -20.81
C LEU A 140 -11.79 -24.15 -21.17
N SER A 141 -10.69 -24.89 -21.20
CA SER A 141 -10.73 -26.35 -21.40
C SER A 141 -11.41 -27.04 -20.22
N ALA A 142 -11.90 -28.27 -20.41
CA ALA A 142 -12.51 -29.03 -19.32
C ALA A 142 -11.55 -29.23 -18.14
N ALA A 143 -10.25 -29.45 -18.42
CA ALA A 143 -9.22 -29.59 -17.39
C ALA A 143 -8.96 -28.27 -16.64
N ASP A 144 -8.96 -27.13 -17.35
CA ASP A 144 -8.84 -25.81 -16.70
C ASP A 144 -10.05 -25.51 -15.83
N GLN A 145 -11.27 -25.88 -16.27
CA GLN A 145 -12.49 -25.70 -15.50
C GLN A 145 -12.49 -26.55 -14.22
N GLU A 146 -12.05 -27.82 -14.32
CA GLU A 146 -11.90 -28.70 -13.16
C GLU A 146 -10.86 -28.17 -12.18
N THR A 147 -9.71 -27.72 -12.68
CA THR A 147 -8.65 -27.13 -11.86
C THR A 147 -9.11 -25.84 -11.19
N LEU A 148 -9.81 -24.96 -11.91
CA LEU A 148 -10.38 -23.73 -11.37
C LEU A 148 -11.45 -24.03 -10.30
N HIS A 149 -12.33 -25.00 -10.53
CA HIS A 149 -13.32 -25.45 -9.55
C HIS A 149 -12.64 -25.94 -8.27
N TRP A 150 -11.58 -26.74 -8.40
CA TRP A 150 -10.78 -27.19 -7.27
C TRP A 150 -10.11 -26.04 -6.51
N LEU A 151 -9.51 -25.08 -7.22
CA LEU A 151 -8.87 -23.90 -6.63
C LEU A 151 -9.83 -22.99 -5.86
N LEU A 152 -11.08 -22.88 -6.32
CA LEU A 152 -12.12 -22.09 -5.65
C LEU A 152 -12.85 -22.88 -4.54
N SER A 153 -12.58 -24.18 -4.42
CA SER A 153 -13.16 -25.07 -3.42
C SER A 153 -12.29 -25.18 -2.18
N GLU A 154 -12.92 -25.43 -1.03
CA GLU A 154 -12.18 -25.85 0.16
C GLU A 154 -11.82 -27.32 0.06
N THR A 155 -10.59 -27.68 0.45
CA THR A 155 -10.04 -29.04 0.29
C THR A 155 -10.93 -30.13 0.90
N PHE A 156 -11.60 -29.84 2.02
CA PHE A 156 -12.43 -30.80 2.74
C PHE A 156 -13.94 -30.62 2.49
N GLU A 157 -14.33 -29.62 1.70
CA GLU A 157 -15.74 -29.31 1.40
C GLU A 157 -15.97 -29.01 -0.10
N PRO A 158 -15.46 -29.82 -1.04
CA PRO A 158 -15.60 -29.53 -2.48
C PRO A 158 -17.07 -29.47 -2.93
N GLN A 159 -17.95 -30.23 -2.28
CA GLN A 159 -19.40 -30.24 -2.53
C GLN A 159 -20.10 -28.91 -2.19
N GLN A 160 -19.45 -28.06 -1.40
CA GLN A 160 -19.97 -26.73 -1.04
C GLN A 160 -19.64 -25.67 -2.09
N THR A 161 -19.02 -26.04 -3.22
CA THR A 161 -18.67 -25.14 -4.31
C THR A 161 -19.22 -25.67 -5.62
N ARG A 162 -19.89 -24.85 -6.42
CA ARG A 162 -20.42 -25.26 -7.74
C ARG A 162 -20.41 -24.13 -8.77
N PRO A 163 -20.24 -24.44 -10.06
CA PRO A 163 -20.36 -23.45 -11.13
C PRO A 163 -21.83 -23.06 -11.36
N ASP A 164 -22.03 -21.83 -11.85
CA ASP A 164 -23.25 -21.25 -12.44
C ASP A 164 -24.51 -21.13 -11.56
N GLU A 165 -24.73 -22.02 -10.60
CA GLU A 165 -25.94 -22.08 -9.79
C GLU A 165 -25.69 -21.68 -8.33
N SER A 166 -26.38 -20.62 -7.88
CA SER A 166 -26.37 -20.15 -6.49
C SER A 166 -26.99 -21.18 -5.55
N PHE A 167 -26.42 -21.37 -4.36
CA PHE A 167 -27.01 -22.21 -3.30
C PHE A 167 -28.18 -21.51 -2.59
N LEU A 168 -28.29 -20.19 -2.74
CA LEU A 168 -29.36 -19.40 -2.15
C LEU A 168 -30.61 -19.45 -3.04
N THR A 169 -31.67 -20.09 -2.55
CA THR A 169 -32.99 -20.10 -3.21
C THR A 169 -33.85 -18.95 -2.68
N SER A 170 -33.90 -17.87 -3.44
CA SER A 170 -34.82 -16.74 -3.23
C SER A 170 -36.16 -17.05 -3.91
N LYS A 171 -37.27 -16.95 -3.18
CA LYS A 171 -38.64 -17.02 -3.70
C LYS A 171 -39.12 -15.69 -4.32
N GLN A 172 -38.32 -14.62 -4.23
CA GLN A 172 -38.66 -13.25 -4.65
C GLN A 172 -39.97 -12.75 -4.01
N ASP A 173 -40.18 -13.11 -2.75
CA ASP A 173 -41.33 -12.65 -1.95
C ASP A 173 -40.96 -11.42 -1.12
N ALA A 174 -41.96 -10.65 -0.65
CA ALA A 174 -41.74 -9.47 0.19
C ALA A 174 -41.11 -9.78 1.57
N ALA A 175 -41.14 -11.06 1.97
CA ALA A 175 -40.60 -11.59 3.22
C ALA A 175 -39.11 -12.01 3.15
N GLU A 176 -38.43 -11.72 2.06
CA GLU A 176 -37.00 -12.02 1.92
C GLU A 176 -36.24 -10.93 1.17
N TRP A 177 -34.95 -10.82 1.46
CA TRP A 177 -34.05 -9.90 0.79
C TRP A 177 -32.73 -10.59 0.46
N LEU A 178 -32.44 -10.69 -0.83
CA LEU A 178 -31.15 -11.12 -1.36
C LEU A 178 -30.36 -9.88 -1.75
N VAL A 179 -29.16 -9.73 -1.19
CA VAL A 179 -28.24 -8.66 -1.55
C VAL A 179 -26.85 -9.22 -1.78
N GLU A 180 -26.16 -8.66 -2.76
CA GLU A 180 -24.79 -9.01 -3.10
C GLU A 180 -23.88 -7.80 -2.89
N VAL A 181 -22.78 -8.02 -2.17
CA VAL A 181 -21.78 -7.00 -1.86
C VAL A 181 -20.44 -7.49 -2.37
N GLY A 182 -19.80 -6.70 -3.22
CA GLY A 182 -18.49 -7.03 -3.76
C GLY A 182 -17.58 -5.82 -3.88
N PRO A 183 -16.32 -6.02 -4.31
CA PRO A 183 -15.38 -4.93 -4.53
C PRO A 183 -15.91 -3.90 -5.53
N ARG A 184 -15.46 -2.65 -5.41
CA ARG A 184 -15.67 -1.67 -6.46
C ARG A 184 -14.98 -2.13 -7.75
N MET A 185 -15.64 -1.92 -8.90
CA MET A 185 -15.18 -2.48 -10.18
C MET A 185 -13.92 -1.78 -10.76
N ASN A 186 -13.61 -0.57 -10.28
CA ASN A 186 -12.57 0.31 -10.80
C ASN A 186 -11.13 -0.07 -10.43
N PHE A 187 -10.91 -1.10 -9.61
CA PHE A 187 -9.59 -1.65 -9.35
C PHE A 187 -9.69 -3.13 -8.98
N SER A 188 -8.60 -3.88 -9.15
CA SER A 188 -8.52 -5.29 -8.75
C SER A 188 -8.06 -5.41 -7.30
N THR A 189 -8.73 -6.25 -6.51
CA THR A 189 -8.33 -6.48 -5.12
C THR A 189 -6.99 -7.21 -5.03
N ALA A 190 -6.28 -7.09 -3.91
CA ALA A 190 -5.09 -7.91 -3.65
C ALA A 190 -5.41 -9.41 -3.65
N TRP A 191 -6.61 -9.78 -3.19
CA TRP A 191 -7.11 -11.15 -3.32
C TRP A 191 -7.20 -11.59 -4.79
N SER A 192 -7.70 -10.72 -5.68
CA SER A 192 -7.76 -10.97 -7.13
C SER A 192 -6.38 -11.22 -7.72
N SER A 193 -5.41 -10.34 -7.44
CA SER A 193 -4.05 -10.44 -7.96
C SER A 193 -3.40 -11.77 -7.54
N ASN A 194 -3.55 -12.16 -6.28
CA ASN A 194 -3.04 -13.42 -5.76
C ASN A 194 -3.77 -14.65 -6.34
N ALA A 195 -5.10 -14.60 -6.48
CA ALA A 195 -5.88 -15.68 -7.07
C ALA A 195 -5.49 -15.91 -8.55
N VAL A 196 -5.31 -14.84 -9.32
CA VAL A 196 -4.84 -14.92 -10.71
C VAL A 196 -3.42 -15.48 -10.78
N ALA A 197 -2.52 -15.07 -9.88
CA ALA A 197 -1.16 -15.61 -9.82
C ALA A 197 -1.16 -17.12 -9.52
N ILE A 198 -2.04 -17.59 -8.62
CA ILE A 198 -2.22 -19.02 -8.35
C ILE A 198 -2.72 -19.76 -9.60
N CYS A 199 -3.73 -19.22 -10.31
CA CYS A 199 -4.20 -19.82 -11.55
C CYS A 199 -3.08 -19.94 -12.59
N GLN A 200 -2.25 -18.90 -12.75
CA GLN A 200 -1.08 -18.93 -13.65
C GLN A 200 -0.06 -20.00 -13.24
N ALA A 201 0.24 -20.12 -11.95
CA ALA A 201 1.14 -21.15 -11.42
C ALA A 201 0.60 -22.58 -11.64
N CYS A 202 -0.72 -22.75 -11.67
CA CYS A 202 -1.38 -24.01 -12.02
C CYS A 202 -1.51 -24.24 -13.54
N GLY A 203 -0.98 -23.36 -14.38
CA GLY A 203 -1.02 -23.47 -15.85
C GLY A 203 -2.22 -22.81 -16.53
N ILE A 204 -3.15 -22.22 -15.76
CA ILE A 204 -4.36 -21.57 -16.30
C ILE A 204 -4.05 -20.10 -16.65
N SER A 205 -3.41 -19.90 -17.80
CA SER A 205 -3.00 -18.56 -18.27
C SER A 205 -4.14 -17.71 -18.87
N ALA A 206 -5.30 -18.32 -19.08
CA ALA A 206 -6.49 -17.70 -19.70
C ALA A 206 -7.24 -16.73 -18.78
N ILE A 207 -7.04 -16.82 -17.45
CA ILE A 207 -7.72 -15.96 -16.49
C ILE A 207 -7.11 -14.56 -16.50
N LYS A 208 -7.96 -13.54 -16.64
CA LYS A 208 -7.59 -12.12 -16.54
C LYS A 208 -7.81 -11.59 -15.12
N ARG A 209 -8.96 -11.88 -14.53
CA ARG A 209 -9.37 -11.33 -13.22
C ARG A 209 -10.31 -12.30 -12.50
N ILE A 210 -10.15 -12.45 -11.19
CA ILE A 210 -11.10 -13.16 -10.33
C ILE A 210 -11.49 -12.24 -9.17
N GLU A 211 -12.77 -12.01 -8.93
CA GLU A 211 -13.22 -11.27 -7.74
C GLU A 211 -14.21 -12.10 -6.93
N ARG A 212 -14.18 -11.88 -5.61
CA ARG A 212 -15.08 -12.53 -4.66
C ARG A 212 -16.09 -11.51 -4.13
N ALA A 213 -17.36 -11.75 -4.38
CA ALA A 213 -18.48 -11.07 -3.75
C ALA A 213 -19.13 -11.95 -2.68
N THR A 214 -19.80 -11.33 -1.71
CA THR A 214 -20.57 -12.01 -0.67
C THR A 214 -22.05 -11.74 -0.88
N ARG A 215 -22.85 -12.79 -0.85
CA ARG A 215 -24.30 -12.75 -1.02
C ARG A 215 -24.97 -13.10 0.31
N TYR A 216 -25.98 -12.31 0.66
CA TYR A 216 -26.74 -12.43 1.91
C TYR A 216 -28.21 -12.63 1.55
N LEU A 217 -28.80 -13.74 1.98
CA LEU A 217 -30.23 -13.96 1.94
C LEU A 217 -30.79 -13.86 3.35
N VAL A 218 -31.55 -12.79 3.59
CA VAL A 218 -32.21 -12.54 4.87
C VAL A 218 -33.69 -12.85 4.73
N ARG A 219 -34.23 -13.74 5.57
CA ARG A 219 -35.67 -14.02 5.65
C ARG A 219 -36.24 -13.37 6.90
N TYR A 220 -37.34 -12.66 6.74
CA TYR A 220 -37.98 -11.91 7.82
C TYR A 220 -39.50 -11.86 7.66
N SER A 221 -40.19 -11.72 8.77
CA SER A 221 -41.59 -11.32 8.79
C SER A 221 -41.69 -9.85 9.16
N ALA A 222 -42.44 -9.06 8.41
CA ALA A 222 -42.62 -7.63 8.65
C ALA A 222 -44.10 -7.24 8.57
N THR A 223 -44.55 -6.46 9.55
CA THR A 223 -45.89 -5.87 9.60
C THR A 223 -45.92 -4.44 9.04
N LYS A 224 -44.74 -3.82 8.88
CA LYS A 224 -44.55 -2.45 8.38
C LYS A 224 -43.36 -2.40 7.39
N PRO A 225 -43.51 -1.78 6.20
CA PRO A 225 -42.42 -1.68 5.21
C PRO A 225 -41.19 -0.89 5.71
N ASP A 226 -41.38 0.21 6.43
CA ASP A 226 -40.29 1.14 6.80
C ASP A 226 -39.21 0.50 7.69
N VAL A 227 -39.58 -0.55 8.45
CA VAL A 227 -38.67 -1.25 9.36
C VAL A 227 -37.70 -2.15 8.59
N VAL A 228 -38.07 -2.57 7.36
CA VAL A 228 -37.20 -3.35 6.48
C VAL A 228 -35.99 -2.52 6.04
N GLU A 229 -36.16 -1.24 5.76
CA GLU A 229 -35.04 -0.36 5.38
C GLU A 229 -34.03 -0.16 6.52
N THR A 230 -34.50 -0.19 7.77
CA THR A 230 -33.61 -0.15 8.95
C THR A 230 -32.73 -1.40 9.00
N LEU A 231 -33.30 -2.58 8.76
CA LEU A 231 -32.58 -3.85 8.67
C LEU A 231 -31.55 -3.84 7.53
N LYS A 232 -31.96 -3.41 6.33
CA LYS A 232 -31.08 -3.30 5.16
C LYS A 232 -29.90 -2.37 5.44
N GLY A 233 -30.18 -1.18 5.98
CA GLY A 233 -29.16 -0.23 6.37
C GLY A 233 -28.20 -0.77 7.43
N ALA A 234 -28.70 -1.54 8.40
CA ALA A 234 -27.86 -2.16 9.43
C ALA A 234 -26.91 -3.22 8.85
N LEU A 235 -27.37 -4.08 7.94
CA LEU A 235 -26.52 -5.06 7.27
C LEU A 235 -25.45 -4.36 6.43
N LEU A 236 -25.85 -3.40 5.59
CA LEU A 236 -24.92 -2.72 4.69
C LEU A 236 -23.88 -1.88 5.46
N ARG A 237 -24.28 -1.18 6.53
CA ARG A 237 -23.32 -0.43 7.37
C ARG A 237 -22.25 -1.31 7.99
N ARG A 238 -22.56 -2.59 8.24
CA ARG A 238 -21.65 -3.54 8.88
C ARG A 238 -20.81 -4.33 7.87
N GLU A 239 -21.44 -4.79 6.78
CA GLU A 239 -20.86 -5.77 5.85
C GLU A 239 -20.47 -5.20 4.48
N CYS A 240 -20.78 -3.92 4.21
CA CYS A 240 -20.36 -3.22 3.00
C CYS A 240 -19.49 -2.02 3.40
N ASP A 241 -18.17 -2.17 3.28
CA ASP A 241 -17.26 -1.04 3.40
C ASP A 241 -17.51 -0.08 2.23
N ARG A 242 -18.10 1.09 2.52
CA ARG A 242 -18.43 2.09 1.52
C ARG A 242 -17.21 2.56 0.70
N MET A 243 -16.00 2.46 1.24
CA MET A 243 -14.79 2.96 0.61
C MET A 243 -14.25 1.96 -0.42
N THR A 244 -14.34 0.65 -0.13
CA THR A 244 -13.71 -0.41 -0.93
C THR A 244 -14.71 -1.30 -1.67
N GLN A 245 -15.97 -1.34 -1.22
CA GLN A 245 -17.03 -2.22 -1.72
C GLN A 245 -18.25 -1.44 -2.19
N GLN A 246 -19.13 -2.14 -2.90
CA GLN A 246 -20.43 -1.64 -3.34
C GLN A 246 -21.45 -2.79 -3.43
N VAL A 247 -22.72 -2.41 -3.42
CA VAL A 247 -23.84 -3.35 -3.65
C VAL A 247 -23.97 -3.63 -5.14
N TYR A 248 -24.10 -4.90 -5.51
CA TYR A 248 -24.45 -5.31 -6.87
C TYR A 248 -25.96 -5.54 -6.94
N GLU A 249 -26.68 -4.65 -7.64
CA GLU A 249 -28.14 -4.77 -7.80
C GLU A 249 -28.53 -6.01 -8.61
N LYS A 250 -27.64 -6.46 -9.49
CA LYS A 250 -27.78 -7.63 -10.33
C LYS A 250 -26.42 -8.33 -10.45
N PRO A 251 -26.39 -9.65 -10.70
CA PRO A 251 -25.13 -10.33 -10.97
C PRO A 251 -24.35 -9.63 -12.08
N LEU A 252 -23.06 -9.43 -11.87
CA LEU A 252 -22.21 -8.72 -12.82
C LEU A 252 -22.14 -9.49 -14.14
N LEU A 253 -22.19 -8.73 -15.24
CA LEU A 253 -21.94 -9.26 -16.57
C LEU A 253 -20.51 -9.00 -17.02
N SER A 254 -19.87 -7.94 -16.51
CA SER A 254 -18.47 -7.60 -16.78
C SER A 254 -17.92 -6.74 -15.63
N PHE A 255 -16.59 -6.64 -15.52
CA PHE A 255 -15.93 -5.68 -14.62
C PHE A 255 -15.79 -4.27 -15.22
N TRP A 256 -16.33 -4.05 -16.44
CA TRP A 256 -16.27 -2.75 -17.08
C TRP A 256 -17.12 -1.73 -16.33
N HIS A 257 -16.50 -0.62 -15.92
CA HIS A 257 -17.14 0.44 -15.14
C HIS A 257 -17.39 1.72 -15.94
N GLY A 258 -17.34 1.66 -17.27
CA GLY A 258 -17.73 2.77 -18.14
C GLY A 258 -16.74 3.94 -18.23
N LYS A 259 -15.59 3.93 -17.54
CA LYS A 259 -14.61 5.02 -17.66
C LYS A 259 -13.68 4.80 -18.85
N THR A 260 -13.58 5.81 -19.70
CA THR A 260 -12.58 5.87 -20.76
C THR A 260 -11.32 6.56 -20.28
N VAL A 261 -10.17 6.16 -20.84
CA VAL A 261 -8.88 6.82 -20.62
C VAL A 261 -8.97 8.29 -21.01
N GLN A 262 -8.71 9.19 -20.06
CA GLN A 262 -8.67 10.62 -20.35
C GLN A 262 -7.37 10.97 -21.08
N PRO A 263 -7.42 11.77 -22.16
CA PRO A 263 -6.23 12.25 -22.84
C PRO A 263 -5.50 13.29 -21.98
N VAL A 264 -4.20 13.40 -22.18
CA VAL A 264 -3.41 14.51 -21.63
C VAL A 264 -3.94 15.82 -22.19
N ARG A 265 -4.11 16.83 -21.33
CA ARG A 265 -4.56 18.17 -21.73
C ARG A 265 -3.52 19.23 -21.41
N LYS A 266 -3.48 20.27 -22.23
CA LYS A 266 -2.70 21.48 -21.95
C LYS A 266 -3.54 22.46 -21.15
N VAL A 267 -2.94 23.07 -20.14
CA VAL A 267 -3.56 24.12 -19.34
C VAL A 267 -3.24 25.47 -20.00
N PRO A 268 -4.22 26.21 -20.54
CA PRO A 268 -3.99 27.35 -21.42
C PRO A 268 -3.57 28.63 -20.66
N ILE A 269 -2.49 28.57 -19.89
CA ILE A 269 -2.00 29.70 -19.10
C ILE A 269 -1.43 30.83 -19.97
N MET A 270 -0.97 30.51 -21.19
CA MET A 270 -0.42 31.53 -22.09
C MET A 270 -1.52 32.48 -22.55
N GLU A 271 -2.72 31.95 -22.79
CA GLU A 271 -3.92 32.70 -23.18
C GLU A 271 -4.68 33.25 -21.97
N ARG A 272 -5.00 32.39 -20.99
CA ARG A 272 -5.91 32.69 -19.87
C ARG A 272 -5.19 33.09 -18.58
N GLY A 273 -3.86 33.04 -18.55
CA GLY A 273 -3.07 33.45 -17.39
C GLY A 273 -3.41 32.65 -16.13
N LEU A 274 -3.51 33.38 -15.01
CA LEU A 274 -3.73 32.85 -13.68
C LEU A 274 -5.05 32.07 -13.55
N ASP A 275 -6.09 32.45 -14.30
CA ASP A 275 -7.43 31.86 -14.17
C ASP A 275 -7.44 30.39 -14.60
N ALA A 276 -6.69 30.03 -15.65
CA ALA A 276 -6.56 28.63 -16.06
C ALA A 276 -5.82 27.78 -15.02
N LEU A 277 -4.84 28.36 -14.32
CA LEU A 277 -4.10 27.67 -13.27
C LEU A 277 -4.94 27.49 -11.99
N LYS A 278 -5.77 28.48 -11.65
CA LYS A 278 -6.75 28.37 -10.55
C LYS A 278 -7.79 27.30 -10.82
N GLU A 279 -8.32 27.25 -12.05
CA GLU A 279 -9.32 26.26 -12.45
C GLU A 279 -8.78 24.84 -12.27
N ILE A 280 -7.57 24.53 -12.78
CA ILE A 280 -7.01 23.20 -12.59
C ILE A 280 -6.63 22.92 -11.12
N ASN A 281 -6.15 23.92 -10.37
CA ASN A 281 -5.85 23.75 -8.94
C ASN A 281 -7.10 23.29 -8.15
N GLU A 282 -8.25 23.87 -8.44
CA GLU A 282 -9.53 23.51 -7.84
C GLU A 282 -10.05 22.16 -8.35
N GLU A 283 -10.01 21.92 -9.67
CA GLU A 283 -10.57 20.73 -10.31
C GLU A 283 -9.91 19.42 -9.84
N ILE A 284 -8.58 19.36 -9.82
CA ILE A 284 -7.84 18.15 -9.45
C ILE A 284 -7.19 18.24 -8.07
N GLY A 285 -7.42 19.34 -7.35
CA GLY A 285 -6.96 19.51 -5.98
C GLY A 285 -5.44 19.56 -5.82
N LEU A 286 -4.75 20.43 -6.55
CA LEU A 286 -3.28 20.54 -6.50
C LEU A 286 -2.75 21.07 -5.18
N GLY A 287 -3.51 21.94 -4.51
CA GLY A 287 -3.14 22.49 -3.19
C GLY A 287 -2.24 23.71 -3.28
N PHE A 288 -2.16 24.33 -4.45
CA PHE A 288 -1.41 25.57 -4.65
C PHE A 288 -2.03 26.73 -3.88
N ASP A 289 -1.19 27.45 -3.16
CA ASP A 289 -1.53 28.75 -2.58
C ASP A 289 -1.29 29.90 -3.59
N ASP A 290 -1.54 31.14 -3.16
CA ASP A 290 -1.35 32.31 -4.03
C ASP A 290 0.11 32.49 -4.48
N TRP A 291 1.08 32.04 -3.68
CA TRP A 291 2.50 32.12 -4.03
C TRP A 291 2.85 31.08 -5.09
N ASP A 292 2.40 29.82 -4.91
CA ASP A 292 2.60 28.74 -5.87
C ASP A 292 2.01 29.09 -7.24
N LEU A 293 0.77 29.58 -7.25
CA LEU A 293 0.08 29.98 -8.47
C LEU A 293 0.87 31.06 -9.24
N GLN A 294 1.43 32.05 -8.54
CA GLN A 294 2.26 33.08 -9.18
C GLN A 294 3.61 32.52 -9.65
N TYR A 295 4.25 31.69 -8.83
CA TYR A 295 5.53 31.08 -9.17
C TYR A 295 5.43 30.25 -10.46
N TYR A 296 4.44 29.37 -10.55
CA TYR A 296 4.24 28.52 -11.74
C TYR A 296 3.77 29.32 -12.95
N LEU A 297 2.94 30.35 -12.77
CA LEU A 297 2.59 31.26 -13.85
C LEU A 297 3.84 31.91 -14.46
N THR A 298 4.71 32.49 -13.63
CA THR A 298 5.97 33.10 -14.07
C THR A 298 6.90 32.08 -14.71
N LEU A 299 7.05 30.88 -14.12
CA LEU A 299 7.90 29.82 -14.64
C LEU A 299 7.50 29.44 -16.08
N PHE A 300 6.24 29.11 -16.30
CA PHE A 300 5.81 28.63 -17.61
C PHE A 300 5.64 29.77 -18.63
N LYS A 301 5.17 30.95 -18.20
CA LYS A 301 4.95 32.08 -19.12
C LYS A 301 6.24 32.79 -19.54
N GLU A 302 7.14 33.03 -18.60
CA GLU A 302 8.33 33.87 -18.85
C GLU A 302 9.57 33.04 -19.19
N LYS A 303 9.80 31.93 -18.48
CA LYS A 303 10.99 31.09 -18.64
C LYS A 303 10.80 29.99 -19.69
N LEU A 304 9.77 29.15 -19.54
CA LEU A 304 9.54 28.02 -20.44
C LEU A 304 8.79 28.39 -21.73
N ARG A 305 8.02 29.48 -21.69
CA ARG A 305 7.24 30.05 -22.81
C ARG A 305 6.31 29.04 -23.48
N ARG A 306 5.64 28.21 -22.68
CA ARG A 306 4.65 27.22 -23.14
C ARG A 306 3.60 26.96 -22.08
N ASP A 307 2.47 26.41 -22.50
CA ASP A 307 1.48 25.85 -21.58
C ASP A 307 2.02 24.57 -20.90
N PRO A 308 1.76 24.37 -19.59
CA PRO A 308 1.97 23.09 -18.92
C PRO A 308 0.91 22.08 -19.34
N THR A 309 1.23 20.79 -19.21
CA THR A 309 0.23 19.71 -19.20
C THR A 309 -0.43 19.58 -17.83
N ASP A 310 -1.56 18.89 -17.78
CA ASP A 310 -2.18 18.46 -16.53
C ASP A 310 -1.29 17.49 -15.74
N VAL A 311 -0.49 16.67 -16.43
CA VAL A 311 0.52 15.78 -15.81
C VAL A 311 1.58 16.59 -15.06
N GLU A 312 2.14 17.63 -15.69
CA GLU A 312 3.10 18.53 -15.05
C GLU A 312 2.48 19.28 -13.87
N CYS A 313 1.25 19.79 -14.01
CA CYS A 313 0.55 20.47 -12.94
C CYS A 313 0.34 19.55 -11.72
N PHE A 314 -0.07 18.30 -11.97
CA PHE A 314 -0.26 17.30 -10.92
C PHE A 314 1.05 16.95 -10.22
N ASP A 315 2.11 16.68 -10.98
CA ASP A 315 3.45 16.40 -10.45
C ASP A 315 3.97 17.53 -9.55
N MET A 316 3.81 18.78 -9.98
CA MET A 316 4.20 19.96 -9.21
C MET A 316 3.41 20.07 -7.89
N GLY A 317 2.10 19.80 -7.91
CA GLY A 317 1.24 19.77 -6.73
C GLY A 317 1.66 18.74 -5.69
N GLN A 318 2.13 17.56 -6.12
CA GLN A 318 2.62 16.55 -5.20
C GLN A 318 4.03 16.87 -4.68
N SER A 319 4.95 17.20 -5.58
CA SER A 319 6.36 17.44 -5.27
C SER A 319 6.56 18.65 -4.35
N ASN A 320 5.70 19.66 -4.46
CA ASN A 320 5.67 20.82 -3.59
C ASN A 320 4.52 20.73 -2.59
N SER A 321 4.15 19.55 -2.10
CA SER A 321 3.25 19.47 -0.95
C SER A 321 4.04 19.65 0.36
N GLU A 322 3.37 20.05 1.46
CA GLU A 322 4.00 20.05 2.79
C GLU A 322 4.49 18.64 3.17
N HIS A 323 3.75 17.62 2.75
CA HIS A 323 4.11 16.22 2.98
C HIS A 323 5.45 15.83 2.34
N SER A 324 5.72 16.29 1.11
CA SER A 324 6.96 15.95 0.39
C SER A 324 8.12 16.90 0.71
N ARG A 325 7.86 18.20 0.87
CA ARG A 325 8.90 19.23 0.98
C ARG A 325 9.18 19.72 2.40
N HIS A 326 8.29 19.44 3.35
CA HIS A 326 8.43 19.77 4.77
C HIS A 326 8.74 21.25 5.04
N TRP A 327 7.97 22.16 4.43
CA TRP A 327 8.20 23.60 4.59
C TRP A 327 8.02 24.06 6.02
N PHE A 328 7.13 23.44 6.79
CA PHE A 328 6.96 23.77 8.21
C PHE A 328 8.24 23.50 8.99
N PHE A 329 8.92 22.38 8.74
CA PHE A 329 10.18 22.05 9.41
C PHE A 329 11.37 22.88 8.91
N GLY A 330 11.38 23.26 7.64
CA GLY A 330 12.39 24.12 7.03
C GLY A 330 12.13 25.62 7.21
N GLY A 331 10.96 26.00 7.72
CA GLY A 331 10.48 27.37 7.79
C GLY A 331 11.16 28.19 8.88
N LYS A 332 11.15 29.51 8.70
CA LYS A 332 11.54 30.47 9.74
C LYS A 332 10.47 30.49 10.83
N ILE A 333 10.91 30.45 12.10
CA ILE A 333 10.01 30.45 13.25
C ILE A 333 10.07 31.83 13.91
N VAL A 334 8.91 32.42 14.19
CA VAL A 334 8.79 33.68 14.94
C VAL A 334 7.94 33.41 16.18
N VAL A 335 8.51 33.56 17.36
CA VAL A 335 7.82 33.39 18.66
C VAL A 335 7.77 34.74 19.36
N ASP A 336 6.58 35.20 19.71
CA ASP A 336 6.34 36.50 20.38
C ASP A 336 7.02 37.69 19.66
N GLY A 337 7.04 37.66 18.33
CA GLY A 337 7.63 38.70 17.48
C GLY A 337 9.15 38.60 17.30
N GLN A 338 9.81 37.57 17.84
CA GLN A 338 11.25 37.34 17.67
C GLN A 338 11.51 36.18 16.70
N GLU A 339 12.31 36.43 15.65
CA GLU A 339 12.79 35.37 14.76
C GLU A 339 13.77 34.47 15.50
N MET A 340 13.49 33.16 15.51
CA MET A 340 14.34 32.16 16.14
C MET A 340 15.55 31.85 15.24
N PRO A 341 16.73 31.58 15.83
CA PRO A 341 17.97 31.41 15.07
C PRO A 341 18.02 30.12 14.22
N GLN A 342 17.14 29.17 14.50
CA GLN A 342 17.18 27.83 13.91
C GLN A 342 15.78 27.41 13.44
N THR A 343 15.75 26.65 12.36
CA THR A 343 14.55 25.93 11.91
C THR A 343 14.38 24.64 12.72
N LEU A 344 13.20 24.01 12.68
CA LEU A 344 12.99 22.74 13.35
C LEU A 344 13.92 21.65 12.79
N PHE A 345 14.15 21.62 11.48
CA PHE A 345 15.12 20.69 10.89
C PHE A 345 16.53 20.88 11.43
N GLN A 346 16.96 22.13 11.62
CA GLN A 346 18.28 22.38 12.17
C GLN A 346 18.37 21.89 13.61
N MET A 347 17.34 22.13 14.43
CA MET A 347 17.28 21.62 15.80
C MET A 347 17.35 20.09 15.86
N VAL A 348 16.68 19.39 14.95
CA VAL A 348 16.75 17.92 14.84
C VAL A 348 18.15 17.46 14.39
N LYS A 349 18.73 18.09 13.37
CA LYS A 349 20.07 17.75 12.85
C LYS A 349 21.17 18.00 13.89
N ASP A 350 21.01 19.01 14.74
CA ASP A 350 21.98 19.33 15.80
C ASP A 350 22.08 18.26 16.89
N THR A 351 21.06 17.39 17.01
CA THR A 351 21.15 16.21 17.89
C THR A 351 22.23 15.21 17.44
N LEU A 352 22.65 15.27 16.17
CA LEU A 352 23.79 14.53 15.61
C LEU A 352 25.12 15.20 16.01
N THR A 353 25.36 15.25 17.31
CA THR A 353 26.61 15.76 17.92
C THR A 353 27.85 14.99 17.43
N GLU A 354 29.05 15.54 17.64
CA GLU A 354 30.30 14.83 17.30
C GLU A 354 30.40 13.44 17.94
N THR A 355 29.88 13.26 19.15
CA THR A 355 29.80 11.94 19.80
C THR A 355 28.78 11.03 19.10
N ALA A 356 27.61 11.53 18.72
CA ALA A 356 26.61 10.74 17.99
C ALA A 356 27.11 10.33 16.59
N LYS A 357 27.85 11.20 15.89
CA LYS A 357 28.48 10.90 14.59
C LYS A 357 29.45 9.72 14.65
N GLN A 358 30.06 9.44 15.81
CA GLN A 358 30.91 8.26 15.97
C GLN A 358 30.15 6.94 15.88
N ASN A 359 28.83 6.95 16.15
CA ASN A 359 27.96 5.78 16.08
C ASN A 359 27.01 5.79 14.87
N SER A 360 26.78 6.94 14.26
CA SER A 360 25.94 7.07 13.07
C SER A 360 26.67 6.58 11.82
N VAL A 361 25.98 5.79 10.99
CA VAL A 361 26.45 5.34 9.67
C VAL A 361 25.71 6.11 8.57
N ILE A 362 24.38 6.23 8.69
CA ILE A 362 23.51 6.97 7.77
C ILE A 362 22.60 7.88 8.59
N ALA A 363 22.56 9.16 8.26
CA ALA A 363 21.64 10.13 8.86
C ALA A 363 21.33 11.27 7.89
N PHE A 364 20.04 11.54 7.66
CA PHE A 364 19.53 12.68 6.87
C PHE A 364 19.93 12.69 5.37
N HIS A 365 20.29 11.54 4.79
CA HIS A 365 20.62 11.42 3.36
C HIS A 365 20.16 10.09 2.74
N ASP A 366 19.18 9.43 3.36
CA ASP A 366 18.60 8.16 2.91
C ASP A 366 17.20 7.99 3.54
N ASN A 367 16.45 6.97 3.12
CA ASN A 367 15.10 6.65 3.59
C ASN A 367 15.07 6.26 5.07
N SER A 368 16.17 5.68 5.57
CA SER A 368 16.29 5.27 6.97
C SER A 368 17.57 5.79 7.62
N SER A 369 17.57 5.80 8.96
CA SER A 369 18.79 6.06 9.74
C SER A 369 19.44 4.75 10.14
N VAL A 370 20.78 4.74 10.15
CA VAL A 370 21.57 3.55 10.45
C VAL A 370 22.64 3.89 11.48
N ILE A 371 22.78 3.05 12.49
CA ILE A 371 23.86 3.11 13.48
C ILE A 371 24.78 1.90 13.33
N LYS A 372 26.02 2.04 13.83
CA LYS A 372 26.99 0.96 13.84
C LYS A 372 26.43 -0.24 14.57
N GLY A 373 26.50 -1.39 13.91
CA GLY A 373 26.21 -2.69 14.50
C GLY A 373 27.50 -3.44 14.82
N ALA A 374 27.57 -4.71 14.43
CA ALA A 374 28.67 -5.60 14.79
C ALA A 374 28.98 -6.60 13.66
N ASN A 375 30.16 -7.21 13.76
CA ASN A 375 30.46 -8.43 13.00
C ASN A 375 29.59 -9.57 13.52
N ILE A 376 28.80 -10.16 12.64
CA ILE A 376 27.92 -11.28 12.97
C ILE A 376 28.27 -12.50 12.10
N VAL A 377 27.91 -13.68 12.62
CA VAL A 377 27.81 -14.90 11.82
C VAL A 377 26.33 -15.13 11.52
N THR A 378 25.98 -15.26 10.25
CA THR A 378 24.61 -15.51 9.78
C THR A 378 24.59 -16.60 8.72
N LEU A 379 23.41 -17.06 8.33
CA LEU A 379 23.23 -18.02 7.25
C LEU A 379 22.90 -17.30 5.94
N GLY A 380 23.57 -17.68 4.87
CA GLY A 380 23.29 -17.20 3.52
C GLY A 380 23.38 -18.32 2.49
N PRO A 381 22.81 -18.14 1.29
CA PRO A 381 22.93 -19.12 0.21
C PRO A 381 24.39 -19.23 -0.27
N VAL A 382 24.82 -20.44 -0.65
CA VAL A 382 26.13 -20.68 -1.28
C VAL A 382 26.18 -20.01 -2.66
N SER A 383 25.09 -20.07 -3.40
CA SER A 383 24.91 -19.41 -4.71
C SER A 383 23.69 -18.50 -4.65
N PRO A 384 23.85 -17.22 -4.24
CA PRO A 384 22.77 -16.24 -4.28
C PRO A 384 22.15 -16.14 -5.68
N GLY A 385 20.83 -16.12 -5.77
CA GLY A 385 20.11 -16.10 -7.06
C GLY A 385 19.84 -17.48 -7.68
N GLU A 386 20.36 -18.57 -7.09
CA GLU A 386 20.11 -19.94 -7.54
C GLU A 386 19.68 -20.86 -6.38
N PRO A 387 18.97 -21.97 -6.66
CA PRO A 387 18.74 -23.01 -5.65
C PRO A 387 20.07 -23.56 -5.13
N SER A 388 20.38 -23.34 -3.86
CA SER A 388 21.63 -23.77 -3.24
C SER A 388 21.46 -24.07 -1.74
N ALA A 389 22.44 -24.78 -1.17
CA ALA A 389 22.50 -24.97 0.27
C ALA A 389 22.78 -23.62 0.97
N VAL A 390 22.40 -23.54 2.25
CA VAL A 390 22.80 -22.43 3.11
C VAL A 390 24.12 -22.74 3.81
N GLN A 391 24.94 -21.72 4.02
CA GLN A 391 26.20 -21.79 4.74
C GLN A 391 26.34 -20.63 5.72
N GLU A 392 27.17 -20.81 6.74
CA GLU A 392 27.59 -19.71 7.59
C GLU A 392 28.41 -18.70 6.79
N ARG A 393 28.15 -17.42 7.02
CA ARG A 393 28.92 -16.28 6.50
C ARG A 393 29.13 -15.27 7.61
N SER A 394 30.30 -14.63 7.58
CA SER A 394 30.62 -13.50 8.46
C SER A 394 30.51 -12.20 7.69
N LEU A 395 29.82 -11.20 8.24
CA LEU A 395 29.74 -9.85 7.69
C LEU A 395 29.56 -8.83 8.81
N GLU A 396 29.98 -7.59 8.55
CA GLU A 396 29.64 -6.46 9.39
C GLU A 396 28.19 -6.05 9.11
N SER A 397 27.31 -6.19 10.09
CA SER A 397 25.89 -5.84 9.97
C SER A 397 25.58 -4.65 10.87
N HIS A 398 25.03 -3.60 10.27
CA HIS A 398 24.58 -2.39 10.95
C HIS A 398 23.09 -2.44 11.27
N LEU A 399 22.68 -1.60 12.23
CA LEU A 399 21.30 -1.56 12.73
C LEU A 399 20.57 -0.37 12.12
N LEU A 400 19.44 -0.65 11.48
CA LEU A 400 18.60 0.32 10.83
C LEU A 400 17.33 0.56 11.63
N LEU A 401 16.88 1.81 11.68
CA LEU A 401 15.55 2.19 12.13
C LEU A 401 14.94 3.22 11.18
N THR A 402 13.71 2.98 10.77
CA THR A 402 12.83 3.97 10.13
C THR A 402 11.47 4.00 10.84
N ALA A 403 10.79 5.13 10.74
CA ALA A 403 9.46 5.31 11.29
C ALA A 403 8.64 6.26 10.42
N GLU A 404 7.39 5.89 10.19
CA GLU A 404 6.42 6.68 9.43
C GLU A 404 5.08 6.76 10.17
N THR A 405 4.19 7.61 9.64
CA THR A 405 2.80 7.67 10.10
C THR A 405 1.85 7.66 8.93
N HIS A 406 0.73 6.96 9.08
CA HIS A 406 -0.27 6.80 8.03
C HIS A 406 -1.66 7.26 8.49
N ASN A 407 -1.70 8.47 9.05
CA ASN A 407 -2.79 8.99 9.87
C ASN A 407 -4.10 9.19 9.12
N PHE A 408 -4.08 9.95 8.02
CA PHE A 408 -5.32 10.30 7.30
C PHE A 408 -5.98 9.08 6.63
N PRO A 409 -5.25 8.26 5.85
CA PRO A 409 -5.88 7.10 5.23
C PRO A 409 -6.37 6.08 6.26
N SER A 410 -5.66 5.93 7.39
CA SER A 410 -6.12 5.08 8.50
C SER A 410 -7.36 5.63 9.21
N GLY A 411 -7.64 6.93 9.09
CA GLY A 411 -8.89 7.53 9.55
C GLY A 411 -10.05 7.27 8.60
N VAL A 412 -9.79 7.22 7.28
CA VAL A 412 -10.83 7.04 6.24
C VAL A 412 -11.18 5.56 6.04
N ALA A 413 -10.17 4.72 5.86
CA ALA A 413 -10.29 3.28 5.66
C ALA A 413 -9.22 2.57 6.50
N PRO A 414 -9.50 2.27 7.79
CA PRO A 414 -8.44 1.96 8.74
C PRO A 414 -7.64 0.70 8.44
N PHE A 415 -8.29 -0.36 7.92
CA PHE A 415 -7.62 -1.61 7.55
C PHE A 415 -6.60 -1.38 6.41
N PRO A 416 -6.99 -0.95 5.20
CA PRO A 416 -6.03 -0.73 4.12
C PRO A 416 -5.06 0.42 4.41
N GLY A 417 -5.48 1.44 5.17
CA GLY A 417 -4.58 2.52 5.60
C GLY A 417 -3.44 2.03 6.48
N ALA A 418 -3.69 1.05 7.37
CA ALA A 418 -2.64 0.48 8.20
C ALA A 418 -1.78 -0.56 7.47
N GLU A 419 -2.35 -1.28 6.50
CA GLU A 419 -1.59 -2.15 5.60
C GLU A 419 -0.52 -1.35 4.86
N THR A 420 -0.89 -0.26 4.20
CA THR A 420 0.07 0.52 3.41
C THR A 420 1.04 1.33 4.25
N GLY A 421 0.66 1.76 5.46
CA GLY A 421 1.60 2.29 6.45
C GLY A 421 2.52 1.23 7.07
N THR A 422 2.28 -0.05 6.82
CA THR A 422 3.23 -1.12 7.16
C THR A 422 4.11 -1.41 5.94
N GLY A 423 3.51 -1.48 4.74
CA GLY A 423 4.21 -1.71 3.48
C GLY A 423 5.19 -0.59 3.10
N GLY A 424 4.80 0.68 3.17
CA GLY A 424 5.67 1.83 2.88
C GLY A 424 6.93 1.80 3.75
N ARG A 425 6.72 1.69 5.05
CA ARG A 425 7.79 1.50 6.03
C ARG A 425 8.70 0.31 5.73
N ILE A 426 8.14 -0.82 5.31
CA ILE A 426 8.94 -1.99 4.92
C ILE A 426 9.82 -1.66 3.70
N ARG A 427 9.32 -0.92 2.72
CA ARG A 427 10.09 -0.45 1.56
C ARG A 427 11.20 0.52 1.95
N ASP A 428 10.97 1.42 2.91
CA ASP A 428 12.04 2.28 3.44
C ASP A 428 13.23 1.49 4.00
N VAL A 429 12.94 0.37 4.69
CA VAL A 429 13.99 -0.54 5.15
C VAL A 429 14.72 -1.15 3.95
N GLN A 430 13.98 -1.68 2.98
CA GLN A 430 14.57 -2.31 1.78
C GLN A 430 15.41 -1.33 0.96
N ALA A 431 14.98 -0.07 0.85
CA ALA A 431 15.58 0.98 0.04
C ALA A 431 16.75 1.73 0.71
N THR A 432 17.16 1.32 1.91
CA THR A 432 18.29 1.96 2.59
C THR A 432 19.62 1.45 2.05
N GLY A 433 20.55 2.38 1.78
CA GLY A 433 21.80 2.06 1.12
C GLY A 433 21.55 1.43 -0.26
N ARG A 434 22.23 0.32 -0.54
CA ARG A 434 22.06 -0.47 -1.78
C ARG A 434 21.18 -1.71 -1.57
N GLY A 435 20.31 -1.67 -0.58
CA GLY A 435 19.48 -2.80 -0.14
C GLY A 435 19.73 -3.15 1.32
N ALA A 436 18.67 -3.36 2.09
CA ALA A 436 18.75 -3.86 3.47
C ALA A 436 17.72 -4.96 3.75
N ASN A 437 17.92 -5.68 4.86
CA ASN A 437 17.03 -6.75 5.30
C ASN A 437 16.05 -6.28 6.38
N VAL A 438 14.77 -6.58 6.20
CA VAL A 438 13.71 -6.36 7.20
C VAL A 438 13.84 -7.35 8.35
N VAL A 439 13.71 -6.87 9.59
CA VAL A 439 13.85 -7.70 10.80
C VAL A 439 12.57 -7.74 11.63
N ALA A 440 12.04 -6.58 12.02
CA ALA A 440 10.89 -6.49 12.91
C ALA A 440 10.18 -5.15 12.80
N GLY A 441 8.87 -5.15 13.07
CA GLY A 441 8.02 -3.97 13.05
C GLY A 441 7.61 -3.49 14.44
N VAL A 442 7.16 -2.25 14.50
CA VAL A 442 6.52 -1.59 15.64
C VAL A 442 5.24 -0.95 15.13
N SER A 443 4.15 -1.08 15.87
CA SER A 443 2.89 -0.42 15.53
C SER A 443 2.29 0.27 16.74
N ALA A 444 1.85 1.53 16.56
CA ALA A 444 1.22 2.27 17.64
C ALA A 444 0.05 3.12 17.15
N TYR A 445 -0.92 3.31 18.04
CA TYR A 445 -2.20 3.94 17.71
C TYR A 445 -2.58 5.00 18.74
N CYS A 446 -2.95 6.19 18.28
CA CYS A 446 -3.68 7.17 19.11
C CYS A 446 -5.03 7.48 18.48
N VAL A 447 -6.10 7.35 19.25
CA VAL A 447 -7.48 7.59 18.79
C VAL A 447 -8.28 8.39 19.82
N GLY A 448 -9.46 8.85 19.42
CA GLY A 448 -10.41 9.48 20.33
C GLY A 448 -11.05 8.51 21.33
N ASN A 449 -12.11 8.99 21.98
CA ASN A 449 -12.96 8.24 22.89
C ASN A 449 -13.64 7.07 22.16
N LEU A 450 -13.63 5.90 22.79
CA LEU A 450 -14.01 4.64 22.16
C LEU A 450 -15.52 4.43 22.14
N ASN A 451 -16.25 5.00 23.11
CA ASN A 451 -17.70 4.88 23.24
C ASN A 451 -18.16 3.42 23.02
N LEU A 452 -17.59 2.51 23.83
CA LEU A 452 -17.86 1.08 23.70
C LEU A 452 -19.29 0.75 24.12
N GLU A 453 -19.99 -0.01 23.30
CA GLU A 453 -21.36 -0.41 23.58
C GLU A 453 -21.43 -1.25 24.87
N GLY A 454 -22.33 -0.88 25.79
CA GLY A 454 -22.46 -1.56 27.07
C GLY A 454 -21.32 -1.32 28.07
N TYR A 455 -20.33 -0.49 27.72
CA TYR A 455 -19.17 -0.18 28.57
C TYR A 455 -18.90 1.32 28.61
N LYS A 456 -19.72 2.04 29.39
CA LYS A 456 -19.64 3.50 29.51
C LYS A 456 -18.55 3.92 30.47
N LEU A 457 -17.69 4.83 30.01
CA LEU A 457 -16.65 5.44 30.84
C LEU A 457 -17.06 6.88 31.21
N PRO A 458 -16.83 7.33 32.45
CA PRO A 458 -17.39 8.59 32.95
C PRO A 458 -16.81 9.85 32.29
N TRP A 459 -15.69 9.72 31.57
CA TRP A 459 -15.05 10.81 30.82
C TRP A 459 -15.44 10.84 29.33
N GLU A 460 -16.19 9.84 28.85
CA GLU A 460 -16.62 9.78 27.45
C GLU A 460 -18.01 10.41 27.29
N ASP A 461 -18.10 11.49 26.50
CA ASP A 461 -19.38 12.12 26.17
C ASP A 461 -19.91 11.58 24.82
N GLU A 462 -20.92 10.72 24.92
CA GLU A 462 -21.61 10.11 23.76
C GLU A 462 -22.31 11.15 22.87
N LYS A 463 -22.49 12.40 23.32
CA LYS A 463 -23.09 13.48 22.52
C LYS A 463 -22.11 14.11 21.53
N LEU A 464 -20.80 13.86 21.68
CA LEU A 464 -19.80 14.40 20.78
C LEU A 464 -19.85 13.64 19.44
N GLU A 465 -20.10 14.38 18.37
CA GLU A 465 -20.18 13.82 17.03
C GLU A 465 -18.78 13.63 16.42
N TYR A 466 -18.63 12.57 15.63
CA TYR A 466 -17.44 12.35 14.80
C TYR A 466 -17.76 12.68 13.33
N PRO A 467 -16.79 13.20 12.56
CA PRO A 467 -16.97 13.46 11.14
C PRO A 467 -17.42 12.20 10.40
N SER A 468 -18.42 12.34 9.53
CA SER A 468 -19.00 11.21 8.80
C SER A 468 -18.06 10.59 7.77
N ASN A 469 -16.99 11.30 7.38
CA ASN A 469 -15.96 10.82 6.46
C ASN A 469 -14.84 10.01 7.13
N LEU A 470 -14.72 10.05 8.47
CA LEU A 470 -13.76 9.25 9.23
C LEU A 470 -14.46 8.10 9.96
N ALA A 471 -13.75 6.99 10.12
CA ALA A 471 -14.19 5.88 10.95
C ALA A 471 -14.22 6.28 12.43
N HIS A 472 -15.09 5.62 13.21
CA HIS A 472 -15.15 5.85 14.65
C HIS A 472 -13.84 5.38 15.32
N PRO A 473 -13.32 6.04 16.37
CA PRO A 473 -12.08 5.65 17.07
C PRO A 473 -11.93 4.16 17.40
N ARG A 474 -13.01 3.52 17.87
CA ARG A 474 -13.02 2.07 18.14
C ARG A 474 -12.80 1.22 16.88
N ASP A 475 -13.38 1.61 15.76
CA ASP A 475 -13.25 0.90 14.50
C ASP A 475 -11.85 1.10 13.94
N ILE A 476 -11.29 2.32 14.08
CA ILE A 476 -9.89 2.60 13.75
C ILE A 476 -8.96 1.66 14.52
N LEU A 477 -9.08 1.55 15.85
CA LEU A 477 -8.19 0.67 16.63
C LEU A 477 -8.26 -0.78 16.18
N VAL A 478 -9.47 -1.32 16.00
CA VAL A 478 -9.65 -2.73 15.61
C VAL A 478 -9.12 -2.96 14.20
N GLN A 479 -9.56 -2.16 13.24
CA GLN A 479 -9.29 -2.38 11.83
C GLN A 479 -7.83 -2.03 11.46
N ALA A 480 -7.26 -0.95 12.01
CA ALA A 480 -5.86 -0.61 11.78
C ALA A 480 -4.90 -1.62 12.45
N SER A 481 -5.23 -2.13 13.63
CA SER A 481 -4.46 -3.22 14.27
C SER A 481 -4.51 -4.50 13.42
N ASN A 482 -5.70 -4.85 12.90
CA ASN A 482 -5.87 -6.00 12.03
C ASN A 482 -5.09 -5.82 10.71
N GLY A 483 -5.17 -4.66 10.07
CA GLY A 483 -4.48 -4.37 8.81
C GLY A 483 -2.95 -4.46 8.95
N ALA A 484 -2.37 -3.80 9.97
CA ALA A 484 -0.93 -3.88 10.22
C ALA A 484 -0.46 -5.31 10.52
N SER A 485 -1.23 -6.06 11.32
CA SER A 485 -0.92 -7.44 11.67
C SER A 485 -1.07 -8.40 10.47
N ASP A 486 -2.14 -8.24 9.68
CA ASP A 486 -2.39 -9.05 8.49
C ASP A 486 -1.28 -8.87 7.46
N TYR A 487 -0.87 -7.62 7.21
CA TYR A 487 0.24 -7.30 6.31
C TYR A 487 1.56 -7.89 6.81
N GLY A 488 1.93 -7.63 8.08
CA GLY A 488 3.14 -8.16 8.68
C GLY A 488 3.18 -9.69 8.67
N ASN A 489 2.07 -10.36 8.99
CA ASN A 489 1.97 -11.82 8.98
C ASN A 489 2.16 -12.43 7.58
N LYS A 490 1.52 -11.84 6.55
CA LYS A 490 1.63 -12.32 5.17
C LYS A 490 3.01 -12.07 4.58
N PHE A 491 3.61 -10.93 4.90
CA PHE A 491 4.98 -10.60 4.50
C PHE A 491 6.03 -11.49 5.21
N GLY A 492 5.80 -11.75 6.50
CA GLY A 492 6.73 -12.48 7.37
C GLY A 492 7.53 -11.59 8.34
N GLU A 493 7.00 -10.43 8.71
CA GLU A 493 7.61 -9.52 9.68
C GLU A 493 6.94 -9.63 11.06
N PRO A 494 7.69 -9.92 12.13
CA PRO A 494 7.15 -9.88 13.48
C PRO A 494 6.97 -8.44 13.96
N VAL A 495 5.76 -8.09 14.41
CA VAL A 495 5.52 -6.86 15.17
C VAL A 495 5.85 -7.10 16.64
N VAL A 496 6.92 -6.47 17.14
CA VAL A 496 7.54 -6.84 18.43
C VAL A 496 7.26 -5.87 19.58
N THR A 497 6.81 -4.64 19.28
CA THR A 497 6.46 -3.64 20.30
C THR A 497 5.48 -2.61 19.75
N GLY A 498 4.90 -1.79 20.62
CA GLY A 498 3.86 -0.84 20.27
C GLY A 498 3.19 -0.18 21.47
N PHE A 499 2.25 0.72 21.21
CA PHE A 499 1.35 1.26 22.22
C PHE A 499 -0.01 1.65 21.64
N ALA A 500 -1.05 1.69 22.47
CA ALA A 500 -2.36 2.22 22.10
C ALA A 500 -2.79 3.27 23.13
N ARG A 501 -3.32 4.40 22.65
CA ARG A 501 -3.81 5.51 23.48
C ARG A 501 -5.17 5.98 22.98
N SER A 502 -6.17 6.01 23.87
CA SER A 502 -7.39 6.80 23.66
C SER A 502 -7.29 8.11 24.44
N PHE A 503 -7.68 9.22 23.80
CA PHE A 503 -7.77 10.52 24.47
C PHE A 503 -8.78 11.44 23.77
N GLY A 504 -9.78 11.88 24.52
CA GLY A 504 -10.70 12.94 24.13
C GLY A 504 -11.23 13.68 25.35
N MET A 505 -11.12 15.02 25.35
CA MET A 505 -11.59 15.87 26.44
C MET A 505 -12.15 17.19 25.91
N VAL A 506 -13.21 17.68 26.55
CA VAL A 506 -13.68 19.06 26.38
C VAL A 506 -13.12 19.90 27.52
N LEU A 507 -12.31 20.90 27.18
CA LEU A 507 -11.71 21.83 28.14
C LEU A 507 -12.78 22.73 28.77
N PRO A 508 -12.51 23.34 29.95
CA PRO A 508 -13.42 24.33 30.54
C PRO A 508 -13.74 25.53 29.63
N THR A 509 -12.88 25.80 28.63
CA THR A 509 -13.09 26.80 27.58
C THR A 509 -14.14 26.40 26.53
N GLY A 510 -14.64 25.15 26.59
CA GLY A 510 -15.52 24.56 25.58
C GLY A 510 -14.76 23.93 24.39
N GLU A 511 -13.44 24.05 24.34
CA GLU A 511 -12.64 23.50 23.25
C GLU A 511 -12.45 21.98 23.39
N ARG A 512 -12.71 21.23 22.32
CA ARG A 512 -12.48 19.79 22.24
C ARG A 512 -11.02 19.50 21.85
N ARG A 513 -10.31 18.71 22.67
CA ARG A 513 -8.97 18.17 22.40
C ARG A 513 -9.04 16.66 22.32
N GLU A 514 -8.85 16.13 21.11
CA GLU A 514 -9.07 14.72 20.82
C GLU A 514 -8.35 14.29 19.55
N PHE A 515 -7.93 13.02 19.47
CA PHE A 515 -7.41 12.40 18.24
C PHE A 515 -8.55 12.00 17.29
N ILE A 516 -9.23 13.01 16.72
CA ILE A 516 -10.27 12.80 15.70
C ILE A 516 -9.64 12.26 14.41
N LYS A 517 -8.55 12.90 13.95
CA LYS A 517 -7.59 12.29 13.02
C LYS A 517 -6.68 11.38 13.86
N PRO A 518 -6.62 10.07 13.60
CA PRO A 518 -5.86 9.16 14.43
C PRO A 518 -4.36 9.35 14.21
N ILE A 519 -3.55 8.84 15.14
CA ILE A 519 -2.15 8.51 14.86
C ILE A 519 -2.12 7.01 14.55
N MET A 520 -1.68 6.67 13.33
CA MET A 520 -1.24 5.32 12.98
C MET A 520 0.26 5.43 12.76
N PHE A 521 1.04 4.94 13.71
CA PHE A 521 2.50 4.97 13.69
C PHE A 521 3.04 3.58 13.39
N SER A 522 4.01 3.52 12.49
CA SER A 522 4.72 2.29 12.11
C SER A 522 6.22 2.57 12.17
N ALA A 523 6.99 1.68 12.78
CA ALA A 523 8.45 1.72 12.71
C ALA A 523 9.02 0.35 12.38
N GLY A 524 10.23 0.33 11.84
CA GLY A 524 10.82 -0.85 11.23
C GLY A 524 12.29 -0.92 11.55
N LEU A 525 12.67 -2.09 12.06
CA LEU A 525 14.03 -2.43 12.36
C LEU A 525 14.58 -3.26 11.21
N GLY A 526 15.79 -2.92 10.78
CA GLY A 526 16.47 -3.61 9.70
C GLY A 526 17.93 -3.92 10.00
N GLN A 527 18.51 -4.74 9.14
CA GLN A 527 19.93 -5.04 9.10
C GLN A 527 20.51 -4.61 7.75
N LEU A 528 21.55 -3.78 7.80
CA LEU A 528 22.27 -3.32 6.61
C LEU A 528 23.66 -3.95 6.58
N ASP A 529 24.05 -4.54 5.46
CA ASP A 529 25.42 -5.00 5.25
C ASP A 529 26.36 -3.80 5.13
N GLY A 530 27.47 -3.78 5.88
CA GLY A 530 28.44 -2.68 5.89
C GLY A 530 28.92 -2.29 4.48
N ARG A 531 28.96 -3.25 3.54
CA ARG A 531 29.36 -3.02 2.14
C ARG A 531 28.34 -2.21 1.33
N HIS A 532 27.09 -2.13 1.78
CA HIS A 532 25.97 -1.56 1.04
C HIS A 532 25.50 -0.22 1.61
N CYS A 533 26.25 0.40 2.52
CA CYS A 533 25.83 1.63 3.20
C CYS A 533 25.77 2.87 2.30
N ALA A 534 26.55 2.92 1.24
CA ALA A 534 26.59 4.07 0.34
C ALA A 534 25.85 3.75 -0.97
N LYS A 535 24.86 4.58 -1.30
CA LYS A 535 24.26 4.61 -2.65
C LYS A 535 25.30 5.13 -3.66
N GLY A 536 25.24 4.64 -4.88
CA GLY A 536 26.02 5.15 -6.01
C GLY A 536 25.28 6.27 -6.73
N ASP A 537 26.05 7.16 -7.38
CA ASP A 537 25.50 8.26 -8.17
C ASP A 537 24.89 7.76 -9.50
N PRO A 538 23.89 8.48 -10.06
CA PRO A 538 23.37 8.17 -11.38
C PRO A 538 24.41 8.44 -12.47
N GLU A 539 24.77 7.41 -13.23
CA GLU A 539 25.68 7.51 -14.39
C GLU A 539 24.91 7.44 -15.71
N ILE A 540 25.37 8.16 -16.73
CA ILE A 540 24.78 8.16 -18.06
C ILE A 540 24.68 6.72 -18.61
N LYS A 541 23.54 6.37 -19.20
CA LYS A 541 23.15 5.02 -19.69
C LYS A 541 22.80 3.99 -18.61
N MET A 542 22.87 4.32 -17.32
CA MET A 542 22.24 3.45 -16.31
C MET A 542 20.75 3.33 -16.61
N TRP A 543 20.22 2.12 -16.42
CA TRP A 543 18.79 1.86 -16.49
C TRP A 543 18.13 2.30 -15.20
N VAL A 544 17.01 3.01 -15.36
CA VAL A 544 16.05 3.27 -14.31
C VAL A 544 14.99 2.17 -14.37
N VAL A 545 14.85 1.44 -13.27
CA VAL A 545 14.04 0.23 -13.19
C VAL A 545 12.98 0.40 -12.12
N LYS A 546 11.74 0.05 -12.44
CA LYS A 546 10.69 -0.18 -11.42
C LYS A 546 10.59 -1.66 -11.14
N VAL A 547 10.53 -2.04 -9.86
CA VAL A 547 10.42 -3.44 -9.43
C VAL A 547 9.28 -3.57 -8.42
N GLY A 548 8.43 -4.57 -8.57
CA GLY A 548 7.28 -4.82 -7.71
C GLY A 548 5.93 -4.78 -8.43
N GLY A 549 4.88 -4.39 -7.70
CA GLY A 549 3.47 -4.48 -8.13
C GLY A 549 3.09 -3.54 -9.28
N PRO A 550 2.02 -3.87 -10.03
CA PRO A 550 1.53 -3.02 -11.12
C PRO A 550 0.79 -1.78 -10.61
N CYS A 551 0.75 -0.74 -11.44
CA CYS A 551 0.09 0.52 -11.19
C CYS A 551 -1.45 0.37 -11.22
N TYR A 552 -2.11 0.90 -10.19
CA TYR A 552 -3.56 1.00 -10.07
C TYR A 552 -3.97 2.44 -9.76
N ARG A 553 -5.25 2.78 -9.96
CA ARG A 553 -5.82 4.10 -9.61
C ARG A 553 -5.99 4.22 -8.09
N ILE A 554 -4.89 4.38 -7.37
CA ILE A 554 -4.81 4.32 -5.90
C ILE A 554 -3.92 5.45 -5.39
N GLY A 555 -4.34 6.07 -4.29
CA GLY A 555 -3.57 7.13 -3.64
C GLY A 555 -3.35 8.36 -4.54
N MET A 556 -4.27 8.65 -5.45
CA MET A 556 -4.14 9.81 -6.35
C MET A 556 -4.14 11.10 -5.53
N GLY A 557 -2.97 11.73 -5.40
CA GLY A 557 -2.81 13.01 -4.73
C GLY A 557 -2.73 12.91 -3.21
N GLY A 558 -2.25 11.79 -2.66
CA GLY A 558 -2.14 11.56 -1.22
C GLY A 558 -1.25 12.61 -0.52
N GLY A 559 -0.16 13.04 -1.15
CA GLY A 559 0.70 14.13 -0.67
C GLY A 559 -0.07 15.45 -0.46
N ALA A 560 -0.80 15.89 -1.49
CA ALA A 560 -1.64 17.10 -1.39
C ALA A 560 -2.83 16.93 -0.43
N ALA A 561 -3.50 15.77 -0.44
CA ALA A 561 -4.66 15.49 0.41
C ALA A 561 -4.29 15.43 1.90
N SER A 562 -3.15 14.83 2.25
CA SER A 562 -2.67 14.73 3.63
C SER A 562 -2.23 16.08 4.24
N SER A 563 -1.93 17.05 3.37
CA SER A 563 -1.45 18.40 3.72
C SER A 563 -2.56 19.44 3.98
N ARG A 564 -3.86 19.08 3.82
CA ARG A 564 -4.99 20.01 3.92
C ARG A 564 -5.74 19.92 5.26
N ILE A 565 -6.39 21.04 5.64
CA ILE A 565 -7.39 21.08 6.71
C ILE A 565 -8.68 20.40 6.20
N GLN A 566 -9.24 19.50 7.01
CA GLN A 566 -10.35 18.63 6.61
C GLN A 566 -11.67 19.39 6.48
N ASP A 567 -12.32 19.30 5.32
CA ASP A 567 -13.72 19.70 5.10
C ASP A 567 -14.55 18.47 4.68
N ALA A 568 -15.74 18.31 5.25
CA ALA A 568 -16.65 17.18 5.00
C ALA A 568 -17.28 17.20 3.59
N LYS A 569 -17.01 18.24 2.78
CA LYS A 569 -17.66 18.48 1.48
C LYS A 569 -17.07 17.70 0.30
N THR A 570 -15.95 16.98 0.46
CA THR A 570 -15.21 16.36 -0.65
C THR A 570 -15.14 14.84 -0.56
N ALA A 571 -16.28 14.17 -0.71
CA ALA A 571 -16.37 12.70 -0.71
C ALA A 571 -15.55 12.03 -1.83
N GLU A 572 -15.34 12.69 -2.98
CA GLU A 572 -14.48 12.17 -4.06
C GLU A 572 -12.98 12.17 -3.67
N LEU A 573 -12.52 13.14 -2.89
CA LEU A 573 -11.14 13.16 -2.38
C LEU A 573 -10.91 12.04 -1.37
N ASP A 574 -11.92 11.67 -0.57
CA ASP A 574 -11.83 10.56 0.37
C ASP A 574 -11.67 9.20 -0.35
N PHE A 575 -12.25 9.04 -1.55
CA PHE A 575 -12.04 7.83 -2.37
C PHE A 575 -10.62 7.73 -2.93
N ASN A 576 -10.03 8.86 -3.33
CA ASN A 576 -8.64 8.89 -3.81
C ASN A 576 -7.64 8.53 -2.71
N ALA A 577 -8.01 8.71 -1.44
CA ALA A 577 -7.21 8.34 -0.28
C ALA A 577 -7.30 6.86 0.10
N VAL A 578 -8.19 6.08 -0.53
CA VAL A 578 -8.28 4.63 -0.31
C VAL A 578 -7.04 3.96 -0.85
N GLN A 579 -6.42 3.15 -0.01
CA GLN A 579 -5.18 2.46 -0.28
C GLN A 579 -5.42 0.96 -0.55
N ARG A 580 -4.40 0.26 -1.07
CA ARG A 580 -4.43 -1.19 -1.33
C ARG A 580 -3.08 -1.78 -1.00
N GLY A 581 -3.01 -2.57 0.07
CA GLY A 581 -1.84 -3.38 0.40
C GLY A 581 -1.88 -4.76 -0.26
N ASP A 582 -0.73 -5.24 -0.72
CA ASP A 582 -0.50 -6.58 -1.24
C ASP A 582 0.80 -7.17 -0.67
N ALA A 583 0.76 -7.58 0.60
CA ALA A 583 1.93 -8.08 1.33
C ALA A 583 2.67 -9.25 0.66
N GLU A 584 1.98 -10.01 -0.20
CA GLU A 584 2.62 -11.08 -0.99
C GLU A 584 3.57 -10.52 -2.06
N MET A 585 3.16 -9.44 -2.74
CA MET A 585 4.00 -8.71 -3.69
C MET A 585 5.19 -8.05 -2.99
N GLU A 586 4.97 -7.45 -1.82
CA GLU A 586 6.04 -6.89 -0.98
C GLU A 586 7.04 -7.97 -0.56
N CYS A 587 6.56 -9.19 -0.25
CA CYS A 587 7.42 -10.33 0.07
C CYS A 587 8.26 -10.77 -1.13
N LYS A 588 7.69 -10.76 -2.35
CA LYS A 588 8.44 -11.02 -3.60
C LYS A 588 9.52 -9.97 -3.85
N LEU A 589 9.18 -8.70 -3.69
CA LEU A 589 10.11 -7.58 -3.80
C LEU A 589 11.27 -7.73 -2.80
N ASN A 590 10.96 -7.95 -1.52
CA ASN A 590 11.96 -8.19 -0.47
C ASN A 590 12.91 -9.36 -0.81
N LYS A 591 12.41 -10.45 -1.42
CA LYS A 591 13.28 -11.56 -1.86
C LYS A 591 14.24 -11.15 -2.98
N VAL A 592 13.81 -10.30 -3.92
CA VAL A 592 14.69 -9.74 -4.96
C VAL A 592 15.78 -8.88 -4.33
N ILE A 593 15.42 -7.96 -3.43
CA ILE A 593 16.37 -7.08 -2.76
C ILE A 593 17.35 -7.89 -1.92
N ARG A 594 16.86 -8.87 -1.15
CA ARG A 594 17.69 -9.79 -0.38
C ARG A 594 18.65 -10.60 -1.24
N ALA A 595 18.20 -11.12 -2.38
CA ALA A 595 19.06 -11.84 -3.31
C ALA A 595 20.17 -10.94 -3.89
N CYS A 596 19.86 -9.67 -4.17
CA CYS A 596 20.85 -8.67 -4.58
C CYS A 596 21.87 -8.40 -3.45
N CYS A 597 21.42 -8.26 -2.20
CA CYS A 597 22.29 -8.09 -1.04
C CYS A 597 23.18 -9.32 -0.80
N ASP A 598 22.63 -10.52 -0.98
CA ASP A 598 23.34 -11.78 -0.73
C ASP A 598 24.52 -11.99 -1.69
N LEU A 599 24.55 -11.31 -2.84
CA LEU A 599 25.69 -11.27 -3.76
C LEU A 599 26.91 -10.48 -3.22
N GLY A 600 26.78 -9.78 -2.09
CA GLY A 600 27.87 -9.04 -1.46
C GLY A 600 28.42 -7.95 -2.37
N GLU A 601 29.70 -8.02 -2.72
CA GLU A 601 30.36 -7.06 -3.62
C GLU A 601 29.73 -7.03 -5.03
N GLN A 602 29.11 -8.14 -5.45
CA GLN A 602 28.46 -8.27 -6.75
C GLN A 602 26.99 -7.81 -6.75
N ASN A 603 26.55 -7.10 -5.70
CA ASN A 603 25.21 -6.52 -5.66
C ASN A 603 24.99 -5.62 -6.90
N PRO A 604 23.99 -5.90 -7.76
CA PRO A 604 23.77 -5.17 -8.99
C PRO A 604 23.15 -3.78 -8.78
N ILE A 605 22.52 -3.54 -7.63
CA ILE A 605 21.82 -2.30 -7.29
C ILE A 605 22.87 -1.20 -7.10
N VAL A 606 22.76 -0.11 -7.86
CA VAL A 606 23.61 1.08 -7.69
C VAL A 606 22.98 2.03 -6.68
N SER A 607 21.69 2.27 -6.83
CA SER A 607 20.85 3.05 -5.94
C SER A 607 19.45 2.45 -5.94
N ILE A 608 18.73 2.58 -4.83
CA ILE A 608 17.35 2.13 -4.63
C ILE A 608 16.59 3.21 -3.87
N HIS A 609 15.32 3.41 -4.19
CA HIS A 609 14.43 4.31 -3.47
C HIS A 609 13.02 3.72 -3.47
N ASP A 610 12.32 3.85 -2.34
CA ASP A 610 10.93 3.43 -2.23
C ASP A 610 10.02 4.27 -3.14
N GLN A 611 8.87 3.72 -3.52
CA GLN A 611 7.77 4.54 -4.01
C GLN A 611 6.75 4.79 -2.89
N GLY A 612 6.66 6.06 -2.49
CA GLY A 612 5.67 6.58 -1.56
C GLY A 612 4.81 7.69 -2.17
N ALA A 613 4.68 8.80 -1.43
CA ALA A 613 3.88 9.95 -1.83
C ALA A 613 4.37 10.58 -3.15
N GLY A 614 3.43 11.00 -4.00
CA GLY A 614 3.73 11.53 -5.33
C GLY A 614 4.12 10.48 -6.38
N GLY A 615 4.20 9.19 -6.01
CA GLY A 615 4.33 8.08 -6.95
C GLY A 615 5.56 8.15 -7.85
N ASN A 616 5.37 7.84 -9.14
CA ASN A 616 6.42 7.94 -10.16
C ASN A 616 6.96 9.36 -10.29
N GLY A 617 6.09 10.37 -10.12
CA GLY A 617 6.48 11.77 -10.11
C GLY A 617 7.60 12.05 -9.13
N ASN A 618 7.54 11.54 -7.90
CA ASN A 618 8.61 11.80 -6.94
C ASN A 618 9.84 10.90 -7.18
N VAL A 619 9.65 9.58 -7.03
CA VAL A 619 10.76 8.63 -6.96
C VAL A 619 11.63 8.62 -8.22
N LEU A 620 11.04 8.79 -9.41
CA LEU A 620 11.79 8.75 -10.67
C LEU A 620 12.58 10.03 -10.94
N LYS A 621 12.24 11.15 -10.29
CA LYS A 621 13.05 12.37 -10.34
C LYS A 621 14.20 12.29 -9.34
N GLU A 622 13.92 11.85 -8.11
CA GLU A 622 14.91 11.72 -7.03
C GLU A 622 16.02 10.72 -7.39
N ILE A 623 15.66 9.55 -7.95
CA ILE A 623 16.64 8.50 -8.24
C ILE A 623 17.66 8.88 -9.33
N VAL A 624 17.35 9.88 -10.18
CA VAL A 624 18.23 10.33 -11.26
C VAL A 624 18.83 11.72 -11.00
N GLU A 625 18.61 12.27 -9.81
CA GLU A 625 19.24 13.52 -9.40
C GLU A 625 20.73 13.30 -9.14
N VAL A 626 21.59 14.18 -9.68
CA VAL A 626 23.01 14.22 -9.34
C VAL A 626 23.24 15.35 -8.34
N PRO A 627 23.57 15.03 -7.07
CA PRO A 627 23.80 16.04 -6.05
C PRO A 627 24.87 17.04 -6.46
N HIS A 628 24.61 18.33 -6.22
CA HIS A 628 25.55 19.43 -6.47
C HIS A 628 26.00 19.63 -7.92
N SER A 629 25.32 19.02 -8.90
CA SER A 629 25.59 19.28 -10.32
C SER A 629 25.41 20.75 -10.68
N LYS A 630 26.26 21.24 -11.58
CA LYS A 630 26.29 22.64 -12.04
C LYS A 630 26.01 22.73 -13.54
N PRO A 631 25.52 23.89 -14.02
CA PRO A 631 25.47 24.15 -15.45
C PRO A 631 26.85 23.96 -16.08
N GLY A 632 26.94 23.09 -17.09
CA GLY A 632 28.19 22.75 -17.78
C GLY A 632 28.82 21.42 -17.40
N ASP A 633 28.36 20.76 -16.33
CA ASP A 633 28.81 19.41 -15.99
C ASP A 633 28.38 18.40 -17.05
N ALA A 634 29.23 17.42 -17.32
CA ALA A 634 28.98 16.38 -18.32
C ALA A 634 27.79 15.48 -17.97
N ASN A 635 27.45 15.39 -16.68
CA ASN A 635 26.31 14.66 -16.16
C ASN A 635 25.58 15.52 -15.12
N ARG A 636 24.38 15.97 -15.45
CA ARG A 636 23.48 16.71 -14.57
C ARG A 636 22.27 15.87 -14.14
N GLY A 637 22.35 14.55 -14.29
CA GLY A 637 21.23 13.64 -14.07
C GLY A 637 20.18 13.73 -15.17
N GLY A 638 18.92 13.47 -14.81
CA GLY A 638 17.82 13.42 -15.76
C GLY A 638 17.70 12.07 -16.48
N ALA A 639 16.54 11.84 -17.08
CA ALA A 639 16.22 10.58 -17.73
C ALA A 639 15.08 10.74 -18.75
N ARG A 640 15.03 9.79 -19.70
CA ARG A 640 13.90 9.65 -20.62
C ARG A 640 13.15 8.36 -20.31
N TYR A 641 11.89 8.50 -19.91
CA TYR A 641 11.00 7.41 -19.52
C TYR A 641 9.97 7.11 -20.60
N GLU A 642 9.67 5.83 -20.81
CA GLU A 642 8.52 5.36 -21.58
C GLU A 642 7.37 5.02 -20.63
N VAL A 643 6.28 5.82 -20.65
CA VAL A 643 5.14 5.62 -19.76
C VAL A 643 4.47 4.27 -19.98
N ARG A 644 4.50 3.75 -21.22
CA ARG A 644 3.90 2.46 -21.57
C ARG A 644 4.74 1.26 -21.15
N SER A 645 5.95 1.48 -20.63
CA SER A 645 6.75 0.44 -19.98
C SER A 645 6.33 0.21 -18.52
N ILE A 646 5.59 1.13 -17.90
CA ILE A 646 5.07 0.92 -16.55
C ILE A 646 4.02 -0.19 -16.58
N LEU A 647 4.18 -1.18 -15.70
CA LEU A 647 3.22 -2.27 -15.57
C LEU A 647 1.92 -1.71 -15.01
N VAL A 648 0.82 -1.83 -15.74
CA VAL A 648 -0.51 -1.36 -15.33
C VAL A 648 -1.40 -2.53 -14.96
N GLY A 649 -2.12 -2.41 -13.85
CA GLY A 649 -3.14 -3.36 -13.40
C GLY A 649 -4.56 -2.91 -13.77
N ASP A 650 -4.71 -1.70 -14.29
CA ASP A 650 -5.94 -1.10 -14.78
C ASP A 650 -5.69 -0.42 -16.14
N ASP A 651 -6.26 -0.98 -17.21
CA ASP A 651 -6.10 -0.48 -18.58
C ASP A 651 -6.84 0.87 -18.82
N THR A 652 -7.63 1.34 -17.85
CA THR A 652 -8.36 2.61 -17.93
C THR A 652 -7.56 3.81 -17.43
N LEU A 653 -6.32 3.61 -16.97
CA LEU A 653 -5.48 4.67 -16.44
C LEU A 653 -5.05 5.67 -17.52
N SER A 654 -5.24 6.97 -17.26
CA SER A 654 -4.63 8.05 -18.04
C SER A 654 -3.13 8.16 -17.78
N VAL A 655 -2.41 8.91 -18.61
CA VAL A 655 -0.99 9.20 -18.38
C VAL A 655 -0.79 9.92 -17.04
N LEU A 656 -1.66 10.87 -16.71
CA LEU A 656 -1.66 11.56 -15.42
C LEU A 656 -1.80 10.55 -14.27
N GLU A 657 -2.73 9.60 -14.39
CA GLU A 657 -2.94 8.59 -13.35
C GLU A 657 -1.78 7.61 -13.25
N ILE A 658 -1.15 7.20 -14.36
CA ILE A 658 0.05 6.35 -14.33
C ILE A 658 1.24 7.06 -13.67
N TRP A 659 1.41 8.36 -13.93
CA TRP A 659 2.50 9.16 -13.37
C TRP A 659 2.26 9.53 -11.90
N GLY A 660 1.02 9.86 -11.55
CA GLY A 660 0.65 10.41 -10.25
C GLY A 660 0.13 9.39 -9.22
N ALA A 661 -0.06 8.12 -9.59
CA ALA A 661 -0.56 7.11 -8.66
C ALA A 661 0.48 6.74 -7.60
N GLU A 662 0.03 6.66 -6.35
CA GLU A 662 0.81 6.19 -5.20
C GLU A 662 0.57 4.70 -4.98
N TYR A 663 0.73 3.91 -6.04
CA TYR A 663 0.54 2.46 -5.98
C TYR A 663 1.63 1.80 -5.13
N GLN A 664 1.26 0.71 -4.47
CA GLN A 664 2.06 0.09 -3.41
C GLN A 664 2.95 -1.04 -3.93
N GLU A 665 3.81 -1.53 -3.04
CA GLU A 665 4.75 -2.62 -3.27
C GLU A 665 5.68 -2.40 -4.46
N ASN A 666 6.28 -1.21 -4.57
CA ASN A 666 7.15 -0.89 -5.70
C ASN A 666 8.31 0.04 -5.33
N ASP A 667 9.50 -0.25 -5.86
CA ASP A 667 10.71 0.56 -5.69
C ASP A 667 11.28 1.00 -7.05
N ALA A 668 12.08 2.08 -7.05
CA ALA A 668 12.90 2.46 -8.20
C ALA A 668 14.38 2.10 -7.94
N LEU A 669 15.05 1.60 -8.98
CA LEU A 669 16.45 1.19 -8.94
C LEU A 669 17.26 1.82 -10.07
N LEU A 670 18.56 2.02 -9.81
CA LEU A 670 19.56 2.20 -10.85
C LEU A 670 20.36 0.92 -11.05
N LEU A 671 20.44 0.48 -12.32
CA LEU A 671 21.27 -0.66 -12.73
C LEU A 671 22.22 -0.24 -13.86
N ARG A 672 23.46 -0.73 -13.82
CA ARG A 672 24.34 -0.66 -14.98
C ARG A 672 23.88 -1.64 -16.07
N PRO A 673 24.07 -1.33 -17.37
CA PRO A 673 23.61 -2.19 -18.47
C PRO A 673 24.03 -3.66 -18.36
N GLU A 674 25.25 -3.92 -17.90
CA GLU A 674 25.81 -5.26 -17.71
C GLU A 674 25.11 -6.09 -16.61
N HIS A 675 24.39 -5.44 -15.69
CA HIS A 675 23.69 -6.11 -14.58
C HIS A 675 22.22 -6.45 -14.88
N VAL A 676 21.67 -5.96 -15.99
CA VAL A 676 20.25 -6.16 -16.33
C VAL A 676 19.90 -7.64 -16.46
N GLU A 677 20.76 -8.46 -17.07
CA GLU A 677 20.50 -9.90 -17.24
C GLU A 677 20.53 -10.64 -15.90
N LEU A 678 21.46 -10.28 -15.01
CA LEU A 678 21.53 -10.83 -13.66
C LEU A 678 20.26 -10.48 -12.87
N PHE A 679 19.86 -9.21 -12.91
CA PHE A 679 18.65 -8.75 -12.23
C PHE A 679 17.39 -9.44 -12.76
N HIS A 680 17.28 -9.59 -14.09
CA HIS A 680 16.20 -10.35 -14.72
C HIS A 680 16.07 -11.77 -14.15
N LYS A 681 17.20 -12.51 -14.06
CA LYS A 681 17.22 -13.88 -13.52
C LYS A 681 16.72 -13.93 -12.07
N ILE A 682 17.13 -12.96 -11.24
CA ILE A 682 16.68 -12.86 -9.85
C ILE A 682 15.16 -12.61 -9.79
N CYS A 683 14.66 -11.61 -10.52
CA CYS A 683 13.24 -11.28 -10.56
C CYS A 683 12.38 -12.46 -11.05
N THR A 684 12.82 -13.17 -12.10
CA THR A 684 12.12 -14.36 -12.60
C THR A 684 12.09 -15.47 -11.55
N ARG A 685 13.20 -15.73 -10.84
CA ARG A 685 13.23 -16.74 -9.78
C ARG A 685 12.26 -16.43 -8.65
N GLU A 686 12.17 -15.16 -8.25
CA GLU A 686 11.31 -14.73 -7.14
C GLU A 686 9.87 -14.40 -7.57
N ASN A 687 9.54 -14.56 -8.86
CA ASN A 687 8.25 -14.17 -9.45
C ASN A 687 7.87 -12.71 -9.15
N CYS A 688 8.86 -11.82 -9.11
CA CYS A 688 8.66 -10.39 -8.90
C CYS A 688 8.67 -9.65 -10.25
N PRO A 689 7.63 -8.88 -10.60
CA PRO A 689 7.62 -8.11 -11.83
C PRO A 689 8.66 -6.97 -11.78
N TYR A 690 9.21 -6.61 -12.94
CA TYR A 690 10.00 -5.40 -13.07
C TYR A 690 9.85 -4.80 -14.47
N ALA A 691 10.16 -3.52 -14.61
CA ALA A 691 10.12 -2.79 -15.87
C ALA A 691 11.34 -1.89 -16.00
N LEU A 692 12.01 -1.97 -17.16
CA LEU A 692 13.02 -1.00 -17.57
C LEU A 692 12.29 0.21 -18.15
N LEU A 693 12.27 1.34 -17.42
CA LEU A 693 11.48 2.51 -17.84
C LEU A 693 12.23 3.41 -18.81
N GLY A 694 13.55 3.49 -18.66
CA GLY A 694 14.34 4.50 -19.31
C GLY A 694 15.80 4.49 -18.89
N GLN A 695 16.58 5.39 -19.46
CA GLN A 695 18.00 5.52 -19.15
C GLN A 695 18.33 6.94 -18.69
N VAL A 696 19.31 7.04 -17.79
CA VAL A 696 19.90 8.32 -17.37
C VAL A 696 20.54 9.00 -18.57
N THR A 697 20.11 10.22 -18.85
CA THR A 697 20.53 11.02 -20.02
C THR A 697 21.75 11.90 -19.71
N GLY A 698 21.84 12.41 -18.48
CA GLY A 698 22.87 13.35 -18.04
C GLY A 698 22.64 14.80 -18.46
N ASP A 699 21.57 15.09 -19.19
CA ASP A 699 21.25 16.42 -19.69
C ASP A 699 20.46 17.28 -18.69
N GLY A 700 20.09 16.72 -17.53
CA GLY A 700 19.33 17.41 -16.48
C GLY A 700 17.84 17.59 -16.79
N HIS A 701 17.30 16.88 -17.78
CA HIS A 701 15.87 16.88 -18.08
C HIS A 701 15.26 15.52 -17.76
N VAL A 702 14.06 15.54 -17.18
CA VAL A 702 13.20 14.35 -17.08
C VAL A 702 12.15 14.48 -18.16
N VAL A 703 12.06 13.47 -19.04
CA VAL A 703 11.11 13.45 -20.14
C VAL A 703 10.28 12.19 -20.06
N LEU A 704 8.97 12.33 -19.95
CA LEU A 704 8.02 11.23 -20.08
C LEU A 704 7.55 11.16 -21.53
N HIS A 705 7.68 9.99 -22.14
CA HIS A 705 7.22 9.72 -23.50
C HIS A 705 6.04 8.76 -23.49
N ASP A 706 5.10 9.00 -24.39
CA ASP A 706 3.99 8.08 -24.66
C ASP A 706 4.07 7.50 -26.07
N SER A 707 4.56 6.26 -26.17
CA SER A 707 4.62 5.53 -27.45
C SER A 707 3.26 5.30 -28.13
N LYS A 708 2.13 5.51 -27.45
CA LYS A 708 0.79 5.34 -28.02
C LYS A 708 0.46 6.44 -29.04
N ASP A 709 0.92 7.66 -28.80
CA ASP A 709 0.64 8.84 -29.63
C ASP A 709 1.89 9.69 -29.96
N ASP A 710 3.08 9.22 -29.57
CA ASP A 710 4.38 9.87 -29.78
C ASP A 710 4.49 11.23 -29.07
N SER A 711 3.69 11.44 -28.01
CA SER A 711 3.70 12.68 -27.23
C SER A 711 4.76 12.67 -26.12
N THR A 712 5.10 13.86 -25.63
CA THR A 712 5.97 14.07 -24.46
C THR A 712 5.19 14.83 -23.37
N PRO A 713 4.35 14.13 -22.60
CA PRO A 713 3.45 14.76 -21.64
C PRO A 713 4.11 15.39 -20.41
N PHE A 714 5.39 15.08 -20.14
CA PHE A 714 6.20 15.67 -19.07
C PHE A 714 7.63 15.89 -19.58
#